data_AF-A0A497AB20-F1
#
_entry.id   AF-A0A497AB20-F1
#
_cell.length_a   1.000
_cell.length_b   1.000
_cell.length_c   1.000
_cell.angle_alpha   90.00
_cell.angle_beta   90.00
_cell.angle_gamma   90.00
#
_symmetry.space_group_name_H-M   'P 1'
#
loop_
_entity.id
_entity.type
_entity.pdbx_description
1 polymer ?
#
loop_
_entity_poly.entity_id
_entity_poly.type
_entity_poly.pdbx_seq_one_letter_code
_entity_poly.pdbx_strand_id
1 'polypeptide(L)'
;MNRTLAMLVAVATLLAAASCCCCCGGFNWGDWDWEKFIQPTLVFDTPTPEPSPVITREPAGDIGAETEKLLETTEVPVRDLHDLAIRLKGLPPDTPRTINPEGSPDYSVGTRRLFHVSNVDTDEQFDIYAVLEYKTEHVYMWVEDGVHFDRDDLIAAANLFEEHTYPTDRAFFGSEWTPGVDNDPHLSILHARGLGDSIAGYYSSADEFVSAVRDDSNEMEMFYINVDNVRINSDFYNGVLAHEFQHMIHWYNDRNEETWLNEGFSELAMYLNGFDTGGSEWTFAMEPDTQLDSWPEGPGAAGANYGAGYLFTSYFLDRFGSEATQALVAHDENGLAAVDAVLADLGTGMTHDDFFADWVAANFLDDPYIADGRYGYEEIDPPSFDIETTYYESDYPVSESSTVHQYGTDYIEVYNEQPLVFRFTGSTQIGLMDTSAHSGDYVWWSNRGDDSDMYLTRAFDLSEVSDATLEFWTWYDIEEDWDYAYVEISTDGGQTWEILTTPSGTGTNPNGNSFGWAYTGRSGGGERAEWIQERVDLSAYTGQEVLIRFEYITDDAVNRPGFVLDDIAIPEIGYFGDFEEDEDGWEPAGFIRHVNVLPQHWLVQLILFGPETTVQRLELNEDRTGEWVIPLDSTTDRAVITISGLAPVTTEMASYHYEIIPQ
;
A
#
# COMPACT_ATOMS: atom_id res chain seq x y z
N MET A 1 22.12 -0.25 -25.89
CA MET A 1 22.63 0.96 -26.58
C MET A 1 23.40 1.81 -25.56
N ASN A 2 24.59 2.33 -25.90
CA ASN A 2 25.70 2.52 -24.94
C ASN A 2 25.57 3.75 -23.99
N ARG A 3 25.84 3.56 -22.69
CA ARG A 3 25.84 4.53 -21.55
C ARG A 3 26.54 5.88 -21.83
N THR A 4 27.36 5.94 -22.86
CA THR A 4 28.07 7.14 -23.32
C THR A 4 27.13 8.19 -23.94
N LEU A 5 25.98 7.77 -24.49
CA LEU A 5 24.99 8.70 -25.05
C LEU A 5 24.19 9.41 -23.95
N ALA A 6 23.82 8.69 -22.88
CA ALA A 6 23.16 9.25 -21.70
C ALA A 6 24.04 10.30 -21.00
N MET A 7 25.35 10.04 -20.90
CA MET A 7 26.32 10.99 -20.32
C MET A 7 26.48 12.26 -21.19
N LEU A 8 26.38 12.14 -22.51
CA LEU A 8 26.46 13.30 -23.42
C LEU A 8 25.19 14.14 -23.42
N VAL A 9 24.02 13.53 -23.21
CA VAL A 9 22.74 14.24 -23.05
C VAL A 9 22.72 15.00 -21.72
N ALA A 10 23.14 14.38 -20.61
CA ALA A 10 23.20 15.01 -19.29
C ALA A 10 24.17 16.21 -19.23
N VAL A 11 25.32 16.12 -19.90
CA VAL A 11 26.28 17.24 -20.00
C VAL A 11 25.75 18.36 -20.90
N ALA A 12 24.96 18.04 -21.92
CA ALA A 12 24.35 19.03 -22.81
C ALA A 12 23.18 19.79 -22.13
N THR A 13 22.37 19.14 -21.30
CA THR A 13 21.32 19.77 -20.49
C THR A 13 21.90 20.68 -19.40
N LEU A 14 22.98 20.27 -18.74
CA LEU A 14 23.69 21.11 -17.76
C LEU A 14 24.34 22.36 -18.39
N LEU A 15 24.88 22.25 -19.61
CA LEU A 15 25.43 23.39 -20.34
C LEU A 15 24.36 24.34 -20.90
N ALA A 16 23.17 23.83 -21.23
CA ALA A 16 22.03 24.64 -21.63
C ALA A 16 21.48 25.48 -20.46
N ALA A 17 21.40 24.89 -19.26
CA ALA A 17 21.01 25.58 -18.02
C ALA A 17 22.00 26.71 -17.64
N ALA A 18 23.30 26.50 -17.85
CA ALA A 18 24.32 27.52 -17.61
C ALA A 18 24.31 28.69 -18.63
N SER A 19 23.68 28.51 -19.80
CA SER A 19 23.64 29.53 -20.86
C SER A 19 22.47 30.53 -20.75
N CYS A 20 21.46 30.25 -19.90
CA CYS A 20 20.32 31.14 -19.69
C CYS A 20 20.57 32.23 -18.62
N CYS A 21 21.63 32.11 -17.83
CA CYS A 21 21.99 33.06 -16.76
C CYS A 21 23.03 34.13 -17.20
N CYS A 22 22.85 34.74 -18.38
CA CYS A 22 23.68 35.86 -18.85
C CYS A 22 23.06 37.26 -18.67
N CYS A 23 22.07 37.41 -17.80
CA CYS A 23 21.47 38.72 -17.49
C CYS A 23 21.22 38.90 -15.98
N CYS A 24 22.28 38.99 -15.18
CA CYS A 24 22.40 39.90 -14.02
C CYS A 24 23.79 39.73 -13.42
N GLY A 25 24.53 40.83 -13.34
CA GLY A 25 25.96 40.81 -13.04
C GLY A 25 26.29 40.60 -11.56
N GLY A 26 27.44 39.97 -11.34
CA GLY A 26 28.29 40.23 -10.18
C GLY A 26 28.25 39.17 -9.08
N PHE A 27 28.83 37.99 -9.32
CA PHE A 27 29.28 37.11 -8.24
C PHE A 27 30.74 36.70 -8.47
N ASN A 28 31.57 36.96 -7.46
CA ASN A 28 33.02 36.80 -7.49
C ASN A 28 33.39 35.35 -7.08
N TRP A 29 33.90 34.57 -8.02
CA TRP A 29 34.29 33.15 -7.88
C TRP A 29 35.64 32.98 -7.14
N GLY A 30 35.75 33.53 -5.92
CA GLY A 30 37.03 33.62 -5.21
C GLY A 30 37.20 32.72 -3.99
N ASP A 31 36.12 32.34 -3.30
CA ASP A 31 36.19 31.70 -1.97
C ASP A 31 35.25 30.49 -1.86
N TRP A 32 35.32 29.57 -2.82
CA TRP A 32 34.77 28.22 -2.63
C TRP A 32 35.92 27.24 -2.48
N ASP A 33 35.84 26.38 -1.47
CA ASP A 33 36.83 25.37 -1.13
C ASP A 33 36.43 24.04 -1.80
N TRP A 34 37.05 23.76 -2.95
CA TRP A 34 36.69 22.65 -3.84
C TRP A 34 37.24 21.30 -3.35
N GLU A 35 38.05 21.29 -2.29
CA GLU A 35 38.64 20.05 -1.74
C GLU A 35 37.68 19.28 -0.81
N LYS A 36 36.53 19.85 -0.43
CA LYS A 36 35.52 19.17 0.40
C LYS A 36 34.45 18.38 -0.37
N PHE A 37 34.36 18.53 -1.69
CA PHE A 37 33.24 17.97 -2.47
C PHE A 37 33.58 16.85 -3.45
N ILE A 38 34.86 16.49 -3.66
CA ILE A 38 35.20 15.37 -4.56
C ILE A 38 36.41 14.62 -4.00
N GLN A 39 36.17 13.74 -3.03
CA GLN A 39 36.84 12.45 -3.00
C GLN A 39 35.77 11.36 -2.95
N PRO A 40 35.36 10.81 -4.10
CA PRO A 40 34.75 9.49 -4.08
C PRO A 40 35.85 8.52 -3.66
N THR A 41 35.89 8.15 -2.39
CA THR A 41 36.44 6.85 -2.02
C THR A 41 35.52 5.82 -2.66
N LEU A 42 35.88 5.41 -3.89
CA LEU A 42 35.43 4.15 -4.46
C LEU A 42 35.96 3.03 -3.56
N VAL A 43 35.21 2.74 -2.49
CA VAL A 43 35.24 1.44 -1.86
C VAL A 43 34.50 0.55 -2.85
N PHE A 44 35.24 -0.30 -3.55
CA PHE A 44 34.62 -1.45 -4.18
C PHE A 44 34.24 -2.37 -3.03
N ASP A 45 33.03 -2.23 -2.50
CA ASP A 45 32.44 -3.36 -1.82
C ASP A 45 32.36 -4.47 -2.86
N THR A 46 33.15 -5.52 -2.64
CA THR A 46 32.87 -6.81 -3.24
C THR A 46 31.39 -7.08 -2.96
N PRO A 47 30.54 -7.35 -3.96
CA PRO A 47 29.16 -7.74 -3.70
C PRO A 47 29.22 -8.87 -2.68
N THR A 48 28.62 -8.65 -1.52
CA THR A 48 28.28 -9.76 -0.64
C THR A 48 27.45 -10.68 -1.52
N PRO A 49 27.82 -11.98 -1.68
CA PRO A 49 27.00 -12.89 -2.46
C PRO A 49 25.59 -12.81 -1.88
N GLU A 50 24.61 -12.44 -2.69
CA GLU A 50 23.22 -12.58 -2.28
C GLU A 50 23.01 -14.06 -1.91
N PRO A 51 22.38 -14.34 -0.77
CA PRO A 51 22.10 -15.70 -0.39
C PRO A 51 21.29 -16.35 -1.50
N SER A 52 21.68 -17.56 -1.92
CA SER A 52 20.93 -18.30 -2.93
C SER A 52 19.49 -18.51 -2.44
N PRO A 53 18.47 -18.33 -3.30
CA PRO A 53 17.08 -18.55 -2.94
C PRO A 53 16.87 -19.93 -2.31
N VAL A 54 16.17 -19.97 -1.17
CA VAL A 54 15.88 -21.22 -0.46
C VAL A 54 14.54 -21.72 -0.92
N ILE A 55 14.54 -22.81 -1.69
CA ILE A 55 13.30 -23.39 -2.21
C ILE A 55 12.75 -24.39 -1.19
N THR A 56 11.68 -24.00 -0.50
CA THR A 56 11.00 -24.87 0.46
C THR A 56 10.17 -25.90 -0.27
N ARG A 57 10.33 -27.18 0.08
CA ARG A 57 9.70 -28.32 -0.64
C ARG A 57 8.79 -29.16 0.25
N GLU A 58 8.70 -28.81 1.53
CA GLU A 58 7.77 -29.44 2.47
C GLU A 58 6.34 -28.96 2.13
N PRO A 59 5.35 -29.86 2.03
CA PRO A 59 4.00 -29.46 1.73
C PRO A 59 3.42 -28.65 2.90
N ALA A 60 2.71 -27.56 2.60
CA ALA A 60 2.01 -26.76 3.61
C ALA A 60 1.01 -27.59 4.44
N GLY A 61 0.43 -28.62 3.81
CA GLY A 61 -0.47 -29.57 4.47
C GLY A 61 -1.79 -28.93 4.91
N ASP A 62 -2.51 -29.63 5.78
CA ASP A 62 -3.81 -29.17 6.31
C ASP A 62 -3.66 -27.86 7.10
N ILE A 63 -2.52 -27.63 7.75
CA ILE A 63 -2.26 -26.44 8.56
C ILE A 63 -2.11 -25.19 7.68
N GLY A 64 -1.45 -25.31 6.53
CA GLY A 64 -1.39 -24.22 5.56
C GLY A 64 -2.79 -23.83 5.06
N ALA A 65 -3.60 -24.82 4.69
CA ALA A 65 -4.97 -24.58 4.23
C ALA A 65 -5.88 -24.00 5.34
N GLU A 66 -5.62 -24.34 6.61
CA GLU A 66 -6.30 -23.72 7.74
C GLU A 66 -5.93 -22.23 7.89
N THR A 67 -4.64 -21.90 7.73
CA THR A 67 -4.16 -20.51 7.78
C THR A 67 -4.75 -19.68 6.65
N GLU A 68 -4.71 -20.18 5.41
CA GLU A 68 -5.32 -19.52 4.25
C GLU A 68 -6.82 -19.26 4.47
N LYS A 69 -7.55 -20.26 4.96
CA LYS A 69 -8.97 -20.10 5.28
C LYS A 69 -9.22 -19.08 6.40
N LEU A 70 -8.33 -18.98 7.39
CA LEU A 70 -8.43 -17.95 8.43
C LEU A 70 -8.29 -16.56 7.81
N LEU A 71 -7.38 -16.35 6.87
CA LEU A 71 -7.26 -15.08 6.13
C LEU A 71 -8.56 -14.77 5.37
N GLU A 72 -9.11 -15.73 4.64
CA GLU A 72 -10.35 -15.56 3.86
C GLU A 72 -11.58 -15.24 4.71
N THR A 73 -11.60 -15.61 5.99
CA THR A 73 -12.82 -15.54 6.82
C THR A 73 -12.72 -14.59 8.00
N THR A 74 -11.54 -14.01 8.24
CA THR A 74 -11.34 -13.06 9.33
C THR A 74 -11.61 -11.65 8.84
N GLU A 75 -12.64 -11.04 9.40
CA GLU A 75 -12.92 -9.61 9.18
C GLU A 75 -11.90 -8.77 9.95
N VAL A 76 -11.17 -7.92 9.23
CA VAL A 76 -10.31 -6.88 9.82
C VAL A 76 -11.18 -5.66 10.15
N PRO A 77 -11.28 -5.25 11.43
CA PRO A 77 -12.15 -4.14 11.79
C PRO A 77 -11.63 -2.81 11.26
N VAL A 78 -12.53 -2.01 10.67
CA VAL A 78 -12.23 -0.63 10.25
C VAL A 78 -11.98 0.26 11.47
N ARG A 79 -10.97 1.11 11.40
CA ARG A 79 -10.63 2.09 12.42
C ARG A 79 -11.70 3.17 12.52
N ASP A 80 -12.12 3.48 13.75
CA ASP A 80 -12.96 4.65 14.06
C ASP A 80 -12.25 5.56 15.05
N LEU A 81 -11.60 6.61 14.53
CA LEU A 81 -10.85 7.57 15.37
C LEU A 81 -11.73 8.24 16.44
N HIS A 82 -13.05 8.37 16.22
CA HIS A 82 -13.95 8.94 17.22
C HIS A 82 -14.15 7.98 18.40
N ASP A 83 -14.35 6.69 18.10
CA ASP A 83 -14.45 5.65 19.12
C ASP A 83 -13.13 5.49 19.89
N LEU A 84 -12.00 5.49 19.18
CA LEU A 84 -10.67 5.46 19.78
C LEU A 84 -10.42 6.66 20.70
N ALA A 85 -10.81 7.87 20.29
CA ALA A 85 -10.67 9.04 21.14
C ALA A 85 -11.57 8.97 22.40
N ILE A 86 -12.75 8.34 22.32
CA ILE A 86 -13.58 8.09 23.50
C ILE A 86 -12.91 7.06 24.43
N ARG A 87 -12.49 5.91 23.90
CA ARG A 87 -11.93 4.80 24.67
C ARG A 87 -10.57 5.10 25.29
N LEU A 88 -9.68 5.73 24.51
CA LEU A 88 -8.25 5.89 24.84
C LEU A 88 -7.89 7.31 25.29
N LYS A 89 -8.51 8.35 24.73
CA LYS A 89 -8.29 9.76 25.14
C LYS A 89 -9.32 10.25 26.19
N GLY A 90 -10.32 9.43 26.52
CA GLY A 90 -11.32 9.75 27.54
C GLY A 90 -12.30 10.84 27.12
N LEU A 91 -12.54 11.01 25.81
CA LEU A 91 -13.56 11.92 25.32
C LEU A 91 -14.95 11.52 25.82
N PRO A 92 -15.87 12.49 26.03
CA PRO A 92 -17.26 12.18 26.34
C PRO A 92 -17.91 11.32 25.24
N PRO A 93 -18.70 10.29 25.57
CA PRO A 93 -19.43 9.47 24.58
C PRO A 93 -20.44 10.24 23.72
N ASP A 94 -20.81 11.46 24.11
CA ASP A 94 -21.70 12.35 23.38
C ASP A 94 -20.95 13.45 22.61
N THR A 95 -19.63 13.27 22.39
CA THR A 95 -18.85 14.18 21.54
C THR A 95 -19.47 14.24 20.14
N PRO A 96 -19.76 15.43 19.60
CA PRO A 96 -20.30 15.54 18.25
C PRO A 96 -19.30 15.02 17.21
N ARG A 97 -19.81 14.37 16.15
CA ARG A 97 -19.03 14.03 14.95
C ARG A 97 -18.96 15.17 13.93
N THR A 98 -19.74 16.22 14.14
CA THR A 98 -19.78 17.39 13.25
C THR A 98 -19.76 18.69 14.05
N ILE A 99 -19.29 19.76 13.40
CA ILE A 99 -19.35 21.14 13.89
C ILE A 99 -20.44 21.94 13.16
N ASN A 100 -20.70 23.18 13.58
CA ASN A 100 -21.73 24.04 12.97
C ASN A 100 -23.15 23.42 12.89
N PRO A 101 -23.74 22.93 14.01
CA PRO A 101 -25.05 22.28 14.01
C PRO A 101 -26.22 23.20 13.58
N GLU A 102 -25.97 24.50 13.47
CA GLU A 102 -26.93 25.51 13.01
C GLU A 102 -26.92 25.71 11.48
N GLY A 103 -26.01 25.03 10.76
CA GLY A 103 -25.90 25.01 9.30
C GLY A 103 -24.55 25.51 8.76
N SER A 104 -24.39 25.37 7.44
CA SER A 104 -23.17 25.70 6.67
C SER A 104 -22.59 27.08 7.03
N PRO A 105 -21.26 27.17 7.23
CA PRO A 105 -20.56 28.43 7.40
C PRO A 105 -20.60 29.33 6.15
N ASP A 106 -20.75 28.78 4.94
CA ASP A 106 -20.86 29.48 3.65
C ASP A 106 -19.83 30.62 3.51
N TYR A 107 -18.54 30.28 3.55
CA TYR A 107 -17.46 31.26 3.59
C TYR A 107 -17.52 32.25 2.41
N SER A 108 -17.31 33.53 2.71
CA SER A 108 -17.28 34.58 1.68
C SER A 108 -15.90 34.66 1.03
N VAL A 109 -15.84 34.90 -0.29
CA VAL A 109 -14.57 35.18 -0.99
C VAL A 109 -13.83 36.34 -0.31
N GLY A 110 -12.53 36.15 -0.06
CA GLY A 110 -11.68 37.04 0.72
C GLY A 110 -11.59 36.69 2.21
N THR A 111 -12.28 35.64 2.66
CA THR A 111 -12.08 35.08 4.01
C THR A 111 -10.65 34.59 4.14
N ARG A 112 -10.00 34.92 5.26
CA ARG A 112 -8.65 34.46 5.60
C ARG A 112 -8.75 33.52 6.80
N ARG A 113 -8.23 32.31 6.67
CA ARG A 113 -8.31 31.24 7.67
C ARG A 113 -6.92 30.63 7.92
N LEU A 114 -6.71 30.11 9.12
CA LEU A 114 -5.54 29.32 9.49
C LEU A 114 -5.80 27.86 9.07
N PHE A 115 -4.81 27.22 8.46
CA PHE A 115 -4.84 25.82 8.08
C PHE A 115 -3.64 25.09 8.69
N HIS A 116 -3.88 23.87 9.14
CA HIS A 116 -2.87 22.88 9.51
C HIS A 116 -2.47 22.12 8.23
N VAL A 117 -1.18 21.99 7.98
CA VAL A 117 -0.61 21.34 6.78
C VAL A 117 0.61 20.51 7.18
N SER A 118 0.88 19.46 6.41
CA SER A 118 2.03 18.60 6.60
C SER A 118 2.98 18.68 5.39
N ASN A 119 4.26 18.46 5.64
CA ASN A 119 5.23 18.15 4.60
C ASN A 119 5.40 16.63 4.53
N VAL A 120 4.90 15.99 3.48
CA VAL A 120 4.84 14.53 3.39
C VAL A 120 6.20 13.84 3.18
N ASP A 121 7.25 14.61 2.87
CA ASP A 121 8.61 14.04 2.75
C ASP A 121 9.35 13.98 4.10
N THR A 122 8.89 14.76 5.08
CA THR A 122 9.62 15.00 6.34
C THR A 122 8.77 14.86 7.58
N ASP A 123 7.46 14.63 7.40
CA ASP A 123 6.45 14.52 8.45
C ASP A 123 6.33 15.78 9.33
N GLU A 124 6.85 16.92 8.85
CA GLU A 124 6.79 18.19 9.57
C GLU A 124 5.39 18.81 9.44
N GLN A 125 4.70 18.93 10.58
CA GLN A 125 3.42 19.63 10.71
C GLN A 125 3.63 21.14 10.94
N PHE A 126 2.92 22.00 10.20
CA PHE A 126 3.01 23.44 10.33
C PHE A 126 1.70 24.18 10.00
N ASP A 127 1.63 25.44 10.43
CA ASP A 127 0.46 26.29 10.23
C ASP A 127 0.71 27.31 9.11
N ILE A 128 -0.28 27.45 8.22
CA ILE A 128 -0.31 28.51 7.21
C ILE A 128 -1.61 29.30 7.28
N TYR A 129 -1.59 30.53 6.77
CA TYR A 129 -2.83 31.25 6.50
C TYR A 129 -3.12 31.20 5.01
N ALA A 130 -4.38 30.96 4.64
CA ALA A 130 -4.84 31.01 3.27
C ALA A 130 -6.08 31.89 3.12
N VAL A 131 -6.30 32.38 1.91
CA VAL A 131 -7.44 33.23 1.53
C VAL A 131 -8.33 32.46 0.56
N LEU A 132 -9.64 32.50 0.79
CA LEU A 132 -10.63 31.99 -0.15
C LEU A 132 -10.69 32.91 -1.37
N GLU A 133 -10.12 32.49 -2.49
CA GLU A 133 -9.95 33.33 -3.67
C GLU A 133 -11.10 33.19 -4.67
N TYR A 134 -11.74 32.02 -4.71
CA TYR A 134 -12.89 31.75 -5.56
C TYR A 134 -13.75 30.64 -4.97
N LYS A 135 -15.03 30.63 -5.32
CA LYS A 135 -15.95 29.54 -4.96
C LYS A 135 -16.99 29.28 -6.03
N THR A 136 -17.40 28.03 -6.16
CA THR A 136 -18.47 27.56 -7.05
C THR A 136 -19.69 27.13 -6.23
N GLU A 137 -20.51 26.20 -6.72
CA GLU A 137 -21.63 25.64 -5.96
C GLU A 137 -21.16 24.59 -4.95
N HIS A 138 -20.09 23.84 -5.28
CA HIS A 138 -19.58 22.74 -4.45
C HIS A 138 -18.11 22.90 -4.03
N VAL A 139 -17.38 23.94 -4.47
CA VAL A 139 -15.93 24.04 -4.21
C VAL A 139 -15.51 25.40 -3.65
N TYR A 140 -14.61 25.35 -2.66
CA TYR A 140 -13.80 26.48 -2.21
C TYR A 140 -12.36 26.37 -2.71
N MET A 141 -11.85 27.43 -3.35
CA MET A 141 -10.44 27.52 -3.77
C MET A 141 -9.67 28.41 -2.81
N TRP A 142 -8.92 27.80 -1.90
CA TRP A 142 -8.06 28.49 -0.94
C TRP A 142 -6.64 28.60 -1.48
N VAL A 143 -6.00 29.74 -1.29
CA VAL A 143 -4.59 29.93 -1.65
C VAL A 143 -3.82 30.55 -0.49
N GLU A 144 -2.68 29.95 -0.14
CA GLU A 144 -1.78 30.42 0.89
C GLU A 144 -1.40 31.91 0.72
N ASP A 145 -1.39 32.64 1.83
CA ASP A 145 -1.02 34.05 1.91
C ASP A 145 0.36 34.29 1.30
N GLY A 146 0.40 35.13 0.26
CA GLY A 146 1.67 35.56 -0.35
C GLY A 146 2.16 34.64 -1.47
N VAL A 147 1.47 33.55 -1.76
CA VAL A 147 1.67 32.79 -3.01
C VAL A 147 1.25 33.66 -4.20
N HIS A 148 2.09 33.65 -5.24
CA HIS A 148 1.77 34.29 -6.51
C HIS A 148 1.19 33.26 -7.47
N PHE A 149 -0.01 33.52 -7.99
CA PHE A 149 -0.72 32.67 -8.93
C PHE A 149 -1.47 33.52 -9.96
N ASP A 150 -1.87 32.90 -11.07
CA ASP A 150 -2.78 33.52 -12.04
C ASP A 150 -4.23 33.26 -11.61
N ARG A 151 -4.98 34.34 -11.34
CA ARG A 151 -6.36 34.25 -10.87
C ARG A 151 -7.31 33.73 -11.95
N ASP A 152 -7.06 34.03 -13.22
CA ASP A 152 -7.92 33.57 -14.30
C ASP A 152 -7.76 32.04 -14.46
N ASP A 153 -6.55 31.51 -14.27
CA ASP A 153 -6.29 30.07 -14.25
C ASP A 153 -6.95 29.37 -13.05
N LEU A 154 -6.86 29.94 -11.83
CA LEU A 154 -7.54 29.38 -10.65
C LEU A 154 -9.07 29.30 -10.85
N ILE A 155 -9.67 30.36 -11.42
CA ILE A 155 -11.10 30.39 -11.73
C ILE A 155 -11.45 29.36 -12.81
N ALA A 156 -10.62 29.23 -13.85
CA ALA A 156 -10.83 28.26 -14.91
C ALA A 156 -10.78 26.82 -14.39
N ALA A 157 -9.78 26.49 -13.57
CA ALA A 157 -9.67 25.20 -12.89
C ALA A 157 -10.90 24.88 -12.02
N ALA A 158 -11.33 25.83 -11.19
CA ALA A 158 -12.48 25.62 -10.32
C ALA A 158 -13.79 25.37 -11.09
N ASN A 159 -14.01 26.13 -12.17
CA ASN A 159 -15.19 25.91 -13.01
C ASN A 159 -15.09 24.60 -13.80
N LEU A 160 -13.90 24.21 -14.24
CA LEU A 160 -13.68 22.90 -14.89
C LEU A 160 -13.99 21.76 -13.91
N PHE A 161 -13.49 21.86 -12.69
CA PHE A 161 -13.78 20.87 -11.65
C PHE A 161 -15.30 20.79 -11.38
N GLU A 162 -15.96 21.92 -11.15
CA GLU A 162 -17.41 21.98 -10.90
C GLU A 162 -18.25 21.41 -12.06
N GLU A 163 -17.91 21.76 -13.31
CA GLU A 163 -18.72 21.40 -14.47
C GLU A 163 -18.39 20.00 -15.05
N HIS A 164 -17.21 19.45 -14.73
CA HIS A 164 -16.69 18.22 -15.33
C HIS A 164 -16.18 17.20 -14.30
N THR A 165 -15.17 17.52 -13.50
CA THR A 165 -14.56 16.55 -12.56
C THR A 165 -15.54 16.08 -11.50
N TYR A 166 -16.15 17.01 -10.77
CA TYR A 166 -17.10 16.74 -9.71
C TYR A 166 -18.25 15.80 -10.14
N PRO A 167 -18.96 16.05 -11.26
CA PRO A 167 -20.01 15.12 -11.71
C PRO A 167 -19.45 13.81 -12.30
N THR A 168 -18.25 13.80 -12.87
CA THR A 168 -17.64 12.58 -13.45
C THR A 168 -17.25 11.60 -12.35
N ASP A 169 -16.51 12.06 -11.36
CA ASP A 169 -16.04 11.21 -10.26
C ASP A 169 -17.21 10.72 -9.43
N ARG A 170 -18.18 11.59 -9.12
CA ARG A 170 -19.38 11.15 -8.39
C ARG A 170 -20.23 10.14 -9.16
N ALA A 171 -20.27 10.25 -10.48
CA ALA A 171 -21.01 9.29 -11.30
C ALA A 171 -20.34 7.91 -11.33
N PHE A 172 -19.03 7.85 -11.11
CA PHE A 172 -18.25 6.61 -11.20
C PHE A 172 -17.93 6.01 -9.83
N PHE A 173 -17.39 6.81 -8.91
CA PHE A 173 -16.86 6.33 -7.63
C PHE A 173 -17.83 6.48 -6.45
N GLY A 174 -18.90 7.26 -6.58
CA GLY A 174 -19.90 7.43 -5.52
C GLY A 174 -20.04 8.87 -5.04
N SER A 175 -20.04 9.11 -3.73
CA SER A 175 -20.16 10.46 -3.19
C SER A 175 -19.28 10.63 -1.97
N GLU A 176 -18.66 11.78 -1.85
CA GLU A 176 -18.01 12.27 -0.65
C GLU A 176 -19.01 12.49 0.49
N TRP A 177 -18.51 12.66 1.70
CA TRP A 177 -19.33 13.05 2.84
C TRP A 177 -19.84 14.49 2.67
N THR A 178 -21.09 14.67 2.27
CA THR A 178 -21.69 16.00 2.12
C THR A 178 -23.00 16.10 2.91
N PRO A 179 -23.18 17.10 3.80
CA PRO A 179 -22.38 18.32 3.97
C PRO A 179 -21.24 18.16 5.01
N GLY A 180 -20.79 16.93 5.28
CA GLY A 180 -19.51 16.76 5.96
C GLY A 180 -19.43 17.02 7.47
N VAL A 181 -18.19 17.01 7.96
CA VAL A 181 -17.78 17.34 9.32
C VAL A 181 -18.18 18.75 9.70
N ASP A 182 -18.15 19.71 8.76
CA ASP A 182 -18.40 21.12 9.03
C ASP A 182 -19.80 21.62 8.70
N ASN A 183 -20.66 20.71 8.24
CA ASN A 183 -22.01 20.97 7.74
C ASN A 183 -22.06 21.96 6.56
N ASP A 184 -20.97 22.13 5.79
CA ASP A 184 -20.90 22.84 4.51
C ASP A 184 -20.96 21.85 3.32
N PRO A 185 -21.84 22.03 2.31
CA PRO A 185 -21.78 21.21 1.10
C PRO A 185 -20.58 21.51 0.18
N HIS A 186 -19.69 22.45 0.54
CA HIS A 186 -18.52 22.77 -0.26
C HIS A 186 -17.29 22.02 0.23
N LEU A 187 -16.65 21.25 -0.64
CA LEU A 187 -15.29 20.75 -0.39
C LEU A 187 -14.25 21.85 -0.63
N SER A 188 -13.13 21.78 0.07
CA SER A 188 -12.06 22.79 0.04
C SER A 188 -10.80 22.28 -0.65
N ILE A 189 -10.29 23.05 -1.61
CA ILE A 189 -9.02 22.78 -2.29
C ILE A 189 -8.00 23.82 -1.82
N LEU A 190 -7.01 23.38 -1.02
CA LEU A 190 -5.99 24.25 -0.44
C LEU A 190 -4.71 24.26 -1.28
N HIS A 191 -4.36 25.42 -1.82
CA HIS A 191 -3.13 25.63 -2.57
C HIS A 191 -2.04 26.18 -1.66
N ALA A 192 -1.03 25.37 -1.37
CA ALA A 192 0.01 25.67 -0.39
C ALA A 192 1.41 25.29 -0.87
N ARG A 193 2.42 25.87 -0.22
CA ARG A 193 3.84 25.63 -0.45
C ARG A 193 4.44 24.75 0.64
N GLY A 194 5.59 24.17 0.33
CA GLY A 194 6.38 23.43 1.31
C GLY A 194 5.71 22.14 1.78
N LEU A 195 4.83 21.55 0.96
CA LEU A 195 4.16 20.27 1.23
C LEU A 195 5.05 19.05 0.93
N GLY A 196 6.25 19.26 0.39
CA GLY A 196 7.16 18.21 -0.07
C GLY A 196 7.64 18.48 -1.50
N ASP A 197 8.67 17.77 -1.93
CA ASP A 197 9.18 17.75 -3.30
C ASP A 197 8.70 16.50 -4.07
N SER A 198 8.16 15.48 -3.40
CA SER A 198 7.74 14.20 -4.02
C SER A 198 6.29 14.18 -4.54
N ILE A 199 5.40 15.02 -4.02
CA ILE A 199 3.96 14.98 -4.34
C ILE A 199 3.44 16.21 -5.07
N ALA A 200 2.36 16.02 -5.83
CA ALA A 200 1.62 17.10 -6.48
C ALA A 200 0.44 17.62 -5.64
N GLY A 201 -0.18 16.73 -4.88
CA GLY A 201 -1.27 16.95 -3.95
C GLY A 201 -1.33 15.80 -2.94
N TYR A 202 -2.21 15.93 -1.95
CA TYR A 202 -2.59 14.82 -1.08
C TYR A 202 -3.96 15.07 -0.46
N TYR A 203 -4.68 14.00 -0.16
CA TYR A 203 -5.85 13.96 0.71
C TYR A 203 -5.42 13.53 2.12
N SER A 204 -6.10 14.05 3.14
CA SER A 204 -5.86 13.63 4.53
C SER A 204 -7.19 13.40 5.23
N SER A 205 -7.44 12.17 5.66
CA SER A 205 -8.66 11.84 6.40
C SER A 205 -8.75 12.56 7.74
N ALA A 206 -7.64 13.06 8.28
CA ALA A 206 -7.62 13.80 9.54
C ALA A 206 -8.59 14.99 9.54
N ASP A 207 -8.75 15.65 8.40
CA ASP A 207 -9.59 16.83 8.23
C ASP A 207 -11.11 16.53 8.31
N GLU A 208 -11.49 15.26 8.14
CA GLU A 208 -12.86 14.76 8.24
C GLU A 208 -13.33 14.58 9.71
N PHE A 209 -12.46 14.86 10.69
CA PHE A 209 -12.78 14.70 12.10
C PHE A 209 -12.87 16.03 12.82
N VAL A 210 -13.70 16.09 13.87
CA VAL A 210 -13.73 17.26 14.75
C VAL A 210 -12.40 17.41 15.50
N SER A 211 -11.99 18.64 15.78
CA SER A 211 -10.74 19.00 16.46
C SER A 211 -10.57 18.38 17.85
N ALA A 212 -11.68 17.94 18.47
CA ALA A 212 -11.64 17.18 19.72
C ALA A 212 -11.04 15.77 19.56
N VAL A 213 -11.19 15.17 18.38
CA VAL A 213 -10.69 13.83 18.02
C VAL A 213 -9.27 13.92 17.44
N ARG A 214 -9.07 14.85 16.49
CA ARG A 214 -7.82 15.11 15.76
C ARG A 214 -7.49 16.59 15.86
N ASP A 215 -6.48 16.96 16.64
CA ASP A 215 -6.16 18.36 16.93
C ASP A 215 -5.49 19.11 15.77
N ASP A 216 -4.96 18.36 14.81
CA ASP A 216 -4.42 18.78 13.52
C ASP A 216 -5.48 18.83 12.40
N SER A 217 -6.72 18.44 12.67
CA SER A 217 -7.82 18.54 11.72
C SER A 217 -8.15 20.00 11.38
N ASN A 218 -8.35 20.26 10.10
CA ASN A 218 -8.94 21.50 9.64
C ASN A 218 -10.48 21.52 9.72
N GLU A 219 -11.13 20.44 10.14
CA GLU A 219 -12.59 20.31 10.26
C GLU A 219 -13.30 20.78 8.99
N MET A 220 -12.98 20.19 7.84
CA MET A 220 -13.67 20.38 6.56
C MET A 220 -13.29 19.27 5.57
N GLU A 221 -14.17 18.95 4.64
CA GLU A 221 -13.85 18.05 3.52
C GLU A 221 -12.84 18.76 2.62
N MET A 222 -11.58 18.32 2.61
CA MET A 222 -10.54 18.99 1.84
C MET A 222 -9.43 18.09 1.34
N PHE A 223 -8.70 18.63 0.35
CA PHE A 223 -7.41 18.11 -0.08
C PHE A 223 -6.48 19.26 -0.46
N TYR A 224 -5.20 18.92 -0.55
CA TYR A 224 -4.08 19.85 -0.64
C TYR A 224 -3.43 19.79 -2.01
N ILE A 225 -3.04 20.94 -2.54
CA ILE A 225 -2.30 21.05 -3.80
C ILE A 225 -1.01 21.81 -3.60
N ASN A 226 0.08 21.17 -3.98
CA ASN A 226 1.43 21.71 -3.85
C ASN A 226 1.77 22.63 -5.03
N VAL A 227 1.62 23.94 -4.84
CA VAL A 227 1.87 24.93 -5.90
C VAL A 227 3.34 25.09 -6.26
N ASP A 228 4.27 24.46 -5.53
CA ASP A 228 5.68 24.42 -5.91
C ASP A 228 5.95 23.34 -7.00
N ASN A 229 5.12 22.29 -7.05
CA ASN A 229 5.31 21.14 -7.94
C ASN A 229 4.37 21.15 -9.15
N VAL A 230 3.19 21.80 -9.05
CA VAL A 230 2.23 21.89 -10.16
C VAL A 230 1.93 23.32 -10.58
N ARG A 231 1.58 23.48 -11.87
CA ARG A 231 1.07 24.74 -12.42
C ARG A 231 -0.45 24.68 -12.44
N ILE A 232 -1.11 25.55 -11.67
CA ILE A 232 -2.58 25.68 -11.64
C ILE A 232 -3.15 25.70 -13.06
N ASN A 233 -4.23 24.93 -13.26
CA ASN A 233 -4.94 24.78 -14.53
C ASN A 233 -4.11 24.13 -15.68
N SER A 234 -2.97 23.50 -15.39
CA SER A 234 -2.38 22.54 -16.32
C SER A 234 -3.22 21.26 -16.38
N ASP A 235 -3.00 20.46 -17.42
CA ASP A 235 -3.66 19.16 -17.59
C ASP A 235 -3.41 18.25 -16.38
N PHE A 236 -2.14 18.02 -16.07
CA PHE A 236 -1.71 17.26 -14.88
C PHE A 236 -2.29 17.81 -13.56
N TYR A 237 -2.36 19.14 -13.37
CA TYR A 237 -2.96 19.72 -12.16
C TYR A 237 -4.45 19.35 -12.04
N ASN A 238 -5.21 19.40 -13.13
CA ASN A 238 -6.63 19.05 -13.08
C ASN A 238 -6.83 17.53 -12.93
N GLY A 239 -5.89 16.72 -13.44
CA GLY A 239 -5.78 15.30 -13.11
C GLY A 239 -5.63 15.08 -11.61
N VAL A 240 -4.66 15.74 -10.97
CA VAL A 240 -4.44 15.65 -9.52
C VAL A 240 -5.71 16.04 -8.75
N LEU A 241 -6.47 17.05 -9.17
CA LEU A 241 -7.75 17.35 -8.50
C LEU A 241 -8.75 16.19 -8.56
N ALA A 242 -8.82 15.45 -9.67
CA ALA A 242 -9.67 14.27 -9.80
C ALA A 242 -9.17 13.10 -8.93
N HIS A 243 -7.85 12.92 -8.89
CA HIS A 243 -7.18 11.92 -8.05
C HIS A 243 -7.51 12.15 -6.57
N GLU A 244 -7.24 13.35 -6.03
CA GLU A 244 -7.50 13.64 -4.61
C GLU A 244 -9.00 13.62 -4.26
N PHE A 245 -9.87 13.99 -5.22
CA PHE A 245 -11.30 13.90 -5.00
C PHE A 245 -11.80 12.46 -4.98
N GLN A 246 -11.17 11.56 -5.75
CA GLN A 246 -11.44 10.13 -5.68
C GLN A 246 -11.16 9.61 -4.28
N HIS A 247 -10.00 9.92 -3.68
CA HIS A 247 -9.68 9.47 -2.30
C HIS A 247 -10.74 9.90 -1.28
N MET A 248 -11.19 11.17 -1.35
CA MET A 248 -12.23 11.69 -0.46
C MET A 248 -13.58 10.97 -0.64
N ILE A 249 -13.96 10.67 -1.89
CA ILE A 249 -15.14 9.84 -2.16
C ILE A 249 -14.92 8.46 -1.57
N HIS A 250 -13.77 7.84 -1.84
CA HIS A 250 -13.47 6.48 -1.45
C HIS A 250 -13.55 6.34 0.07
N TRP A 251 -12.84 7.19 0.81
CA TRP A 251 -12.84 7.21 2.27
C TRP A 251 -14.24 7.30 2.91
N TYR A 252 -15.23 7.90 2.24
CA TYR A 252 -16.59 7.92 2.77
C TYR A 252 -17.37 6.63 2.50
N ASN A 253 -17.05 5.90 1.42
CA ASN A 253 -17.81 4.73 0.97
C ASN A 253 -17.15 3.42 1.40
N ASP A 254 -15.83 3.33 1.36
CA ASP A 254 -15.01 2.19 1.79
C ASP A 254 -13.65 2.68 2.30
N ARG A 255 -13.40 2.50 3.60
CA ARG A 255 -12.31 3.17 4.32
C ARG A 255 -11.02 2.37 4.37
N ASN A 256 -11.17 1.05 4.53
CA ASN A 256 -10.07 0.13 4.75
C ASN A 256 -9.74 -0.67 3.48
N GLU A 257 -10.19 -0.21 2.31
CA GLU A 257 -9.73 -0.73 1.02
C GLU A 257 -8.20 -0.71 0.96
N GLU A 258 -7.61 -1.75 0.36
CA GLU A 258 -6.16 -1.87 0.24
C GLU A 258 -5.60 -0.74 -0.62
N THR A 259 -4.51 -0.13 -0.15
CA THR A 259 -3.88 1.05 -0.77
C THR A 259 -3.71 0.91 -2.29
N TRP A 260 -3.25 -0.26 -2.77
CA TRP A 260 -2.95 -0.46 -4.20
C TRP A 260 -4.18 -0.31 -5.11
N LEU A 261 -5.36 -0.73 -4.63
CA LEU A 261 -6.60 -0.69 -5.40
C LEU A 261 -7.21 0.71 -5.32
N ASN A 262 -7.15 1.34 -4.14
CA ASN A 262 -7.53 2.74 -3.96
C ASN A 262 -6.72 3.69 -4.86
N GLU A 263 -5.40 3.51 -4.89
CA GLU A 263 -4.50 4.30 -5.74
C GLU A 263 -4.72 3.99 -7.23
N GLY A 264 -4.96 2.72 -7.57
CA GLY A 264 -5.38 2.31 -8.91
C GLY A 264 -6.67 2.98 -9.38
N PHE A 265 -7.63 3.21 -8.49
CA PHE A 265 -8.85 3.97 -8.81
C PHE A 265 -8.62 5.48 -8.89
N SER A 266 -7.69 6.01 -8.11
CA SER A 266 -7.31 7.43 -8.15
C SER A 266 -6.63 7.80 -9.47
N GLU A 267 -5.74 6.95 -9.97
CA GLU A 267 -5.19 7.07 -11.33
C GLU A 267 -6.25 6.87 -12.41
N LEU A 268 -7.18 5.93 -12.20
CA LEU A 268 -8.31 5.75 -13.12
C LEU A 268 -9.22 6.99 -13.16
N ALA A 269 -9.39 7.72 -12.05
CA ALA A 269 -10.17 8.97 -12.00
C ALA A 269 -9.55 10.04 -12.92
N MET A 270 -8.22 10.18 -12.91
CA MET A 270 -7.52 11.07 -13.84
C MET A 270 -7.82 10.71 -15.30
N TYR A 271 -7.71 9.42 -15.63
CA TYR A 271 -8.01 8.90 -16.97
C TYR A 271 -9.47 9.14 -17.39
N LEU A 272 -10.45 8.82 -16.54
CA LEU A 272 -11.87 8.99 -16.83
C LEU A 272 -12.26 10.45 -17.07
N ASN A 273 -11.54 11.38 -16.44
CA ASN A 273 -11.69 12.81 -16.68
C ASN A 273 -10.99 13.31 -17.95
N GLY A 274 -10.17 12.47 -18.59
CA GLY A 274 -9.44 12.78 -19.81
C GLY A 274 -8.13 13.53 -19.58
N PHE A 275 -7.53 13.37 -18.40
CA PHE A 275 -6.24 13.97 -18.03
C PHE A 275 -5.09 12.94 -18.09
N ASP A 276 -3.86 13.45 -18.19
CA ASP A 276 -2.63 12.67 -18.11
C ASP A 276 -2.40 12.04 -16.72
N THR A 277 -2.21 10.72 -16.66
CA THR A 277 -2.02 9.88 -15.44
C THR A 277 -0.57 9.85 -14.93
N GLY A 278 0.28 10.81 -15.33
CA GLY A 278 1.58 11.03 -14.71
C GLY A 278 2.72 10.08 -15.11
N GLY A 279 2.43 8.97 -15.80
CA GLY A 279 3.42 8.10 -16.41
C GLY A 279 3.97 6.97 -15.52
N SER A 280 3.32 6.68 -14.39
CA SER A 280 3.70 5.63 -13.43
C SER A 280 3.73 4.23 -14.06
N GLU A 281 2.93 3.99 -15.11
CA GLU A 281 2.93 2.74 -15.88
C GLU A 281 4.28 2.44 -16.54
N TRP A 282 5.10 3.46 -16.83
CA TRP A 282 6.46 3.25 -17.32
C TRP A 282 7.38 2.66 -16.25
N THR A 283 7.24 3.10 -15.01
CA THR A 283 8.01 2.58 -13.88
C THR A 283 7.66 1.12 -13.64
N PHE A 284 6.37 0.78 -13.62
CA PHE A 284 5.94 -0.60 -13.48
C PHE A 284 6.41 -1.50 -14.63
N ALA A 285 6.32 -1.04 -15.88
CA ALA A 285 6.83 -1.80 -17.01
C ALA A 285 8.34 -2.05 -16.94
N MET A 286 9.12 -1.19 -16.26
CA MET A 286 10.55 -1.41 -16.00
C MET A 286 10.81 -2.32 -14.80
N GLU A 287 9.84 -2.48 -13.90
CA GLU A 287 9.93 -3.24 -12.65
C GLU A 287 8.70 -4.16 -12.50
N PRO A 288 8.50 -5.13 -13.43
CA PRO A 288 7.29 -5.97 -13.44
C PRO A 288 7.19 -6.96 -12.28
N ASP A 289 8.28 -7.17 -11.54
CA ASP A 289 8.28 -7.90 -10.27
C ASP A 289 7.82 -7.02 -9.08
N THR A 290 7.19 -5.87 -9.34
CA THR A 290 6.50 -5.11 -8.29
C THR A 290 5.26 -5.89 -7.84
N GLN A 291 5.16 -6.17 -6.54
CA GLN A 291 3.99 -6.81 -5.95
C GLN A 291 2.76 -5.90 -6.04
N LEU A 292 1.74 -6.37 -6.77
CA LEU A 292 0.51 -5.61 -7.00
C LEU A 292 -0.23 -5.28 -5.70
N ASP A 293 -0.39 -6.27 -4.81
CA ASP A 293 -1.20 -6.20 -3.59
C ASP A 293 -0.39 -5.71 -2.36
N SER A 294 0.59 -4.84 -2.58
CA SER A 294 1.38 -4.24 -1.50
C SER A 294 1.78 -2.80 -1.82
N TRP A 295 2.13 -2.05 -0.78
CA TRP A 295 2.59 -0.67 -0.92
C TRP A 295 3.90 -0.44 -0.16
N PRO A 296 4.93 0.18 -0.78
CA PRO A 296 6.21 0.39 -0.14
C PRO A 296 6.20 1.65 0.73
N GLU A 297 7.05 1.63 1.76
CA GLU A 297 7.33 2.82 2.57
C GLU A 297 8.29 3.80 1.89
N GLY A 298 8.06 5.08 2.18
CA GLY A 298 8.98 6.16 1.91
C GLY A 298 8.65 6.99 0.66
N PRO A 299 9.07 8.27 0.65
CA PRO A 299 8.64 9.24 -0.35
C PRO A 299 9.12 8.84 -1.75
N GLY A 300 8.17 8.75 -2.69
CA GLY A 300 8.41 8.43 -4.09
C GLY A 300 8.81 6.97 -4.37
N ALA A 301 8.72 6.07 -3.39
CA ALA A 301 9.03 4.65 -3.57
C ALA A 301 7.96 3.88 -4.36
N ALA A 302 6.71 4.35 -4.34
CA ALA A 302 5.55 3.64 -4.88
C ALA A 302 5.31 3.84 -6.39
N GLY A 303 6.25 4.43 -7.14
CA GLY A 303 6.04 4.77 -8.55
C GLY A 303 5.65 3.58 -9.45
N ALA A 304 6.19 2.39 -9.18
CA ALA A 304 5.78 1.17 -9.87
C ALA A 304 4.41 0.65 -9.38
N ASN A 305 4.10 0.80 -8.10
CA ASN A 305 2.82 0.38 -7.53
C ASN A 305 1.65 1.20 -8.08
N TYR A 306 1.80 2.52 -8.22
CA TYR A 306 0.83 3.38 -8.94
C TYR A 306 0.58 2.86 -10.37
N GLY A 307 1.65 2.54 -11.10
CA GLY A 307 1.55 2.00 -12.45
C GLY A 307 0.86 0.64 -12.51
N ALA A 308 1.15 -0.25 -11.56
CA ALA A 308 0.53 -1.56 -11.45
C ALA A 308 -0.98 -1.44 -11.17
N GLY A 309 -1.35 -0.66 -10.15
CA GLY A 309 -2.75 -0.39 -9.79
C GLY A 309 -3.53 0.23 -10.96
N TYR A 310 -2.97 1.26 -11.60
CA TYR A 310 -3.59 1.91 -12.76
C TYR A 310 -3.83 0.95 -13.93
N LEU A 311 -2.82 0.17 -14.31
CA LEU A 311 -2.96 -0.79 -15.41
C LEU A 311 -3.94 -1.91 -15.05
N PHE A 312 -3.98 -2.37 -13.81
CA PHE A 312 -4.91 -3.40 -13.36
C PHE A 312 -6.37 -2.91 -13.41
N THR A 313 -6.66 -1.72 -12.85
CA THR A 313 -8.03 -1.16 -12.85
C THR A 313 -8.49 -0.76 -14.25
N SER A 314 -7.57 -0.23 -15.07
CA SER A 314 -7.84 0.06 -16.49
C SER A 314 -8.12 -1.20 -17.30
N TYR A 315 -7.34 -2.27 -17.07
CA TYR A 315 -7.59 -3.56 -17.71
C TYR A 315 -8.93 -4.15 -17.26
N PHE A 316 -9.31 -4.02 -15.98
CA PHE A 316 -10.61 -4.46 -15.49
C PHE A 316 -11.76 -3.70 -16.17
N LEU A 317 -11.60 -2.38 -16.31
CA LEU A 317 -12.55 -1.52 -17.04
C LEU A 317 -12.69 -1.93 -18.51
N ASP A 318 -11.59 -2.18 -19.22
CA ASP A 318 -11.63 -2.62 -20.62
C ASP A 318 -12.30 -3.98 -20.78
N ARG A 319 -12.04 -4.90 -19.85
CA ARG A 319 -12.53 -6.29 -19.92
C ARG A 319 -13.99 -6.43 -19.56
N PHE A 320 -14.48 -5.68 -18.57
CA PHE A 320 -15.81 -5.88 -17.99
C PHE A 320 -16.72 -4.65 -18.07
N GLY A 321 -16.17 -3.49 -18.42
CA GLY A 321 -16.91 -2.25 -18.60
C GLY A 321 -17.23 -1.52 -17.29
N SER A 322 -17.74 -0.29 -17.43
CA SER A 322 -17.93 0.62 -16.30
C SER A 322 -18.85 0.07 -15.21
N GLU A 323 -19.94 -0.64 -15.55
CA GLU A 323 -20.86 -1.17 -14.53
C GLU A 323 -20.17 -2.17 -13.59
N ALA A 324 -19.24 -2.98 -14.11
CA ALA A 324 -18.46 -3.91 -13.31
C ALA A 324 -17.43 -3.18 -12.45
N THR A 325 -16.69 -2.23 -13.03
CA THR A 325 -15.68 -1.46 -12.27
C THR A 325 -16.33 -0.64 -11.16
N GLN A 326 -17.49 -0.04 -11.40
CA GLN A 326 -18.26 0.66 -10.37
C GLN A 326 -18.74 -0.28 -9.25
N ALA A 327 -19.04 -1.55 -9.57
CA ALA A 327 -19.37 -2.55 -8.57
C ALA A 327 -18.15 -2.96 -7.73
N LEU A 328 -16.96 -2.97 -8.33
CA LEU A 328 -15.70 -3.20 -7.63
C LEU A 328 -15.38 -2.04 -6.68
N VAL A 329 -15.48 -0.79 -7.14
CA VAL A 329 -15.27 0.41 -6.31
C VAL A 329 -16.21 0.45 -5.10
N ALA A 330 -17.43 -0.07 -5.23
CA ALA A 330 -18.45 0.00 -4.18
C ALA A 330 -18.58 -1.30 -3.38
N HIS A 331 -17.62 -2.21 -3.47
CA HIS A 331 -17.69 -3.50 -2.79
C HIS A 331 -17.29 -3.34 -1.31
N ASP A 332 -17.92 -4.09 -0.40
CA ASP A 332 -17.60 -4.04 1.05
C ASP A 332 -16.40 -4.95 1.43
N GLU A 333 -15.81 -5.64 0.47
CA GLU A 333 -14.64 -6.53 0.67
C GLU A 333 -13.47 -5.84 0.01
N ASN A 334 -12.25 -6.13 0.46
CA ASN A 334 -11.07 -5.37 0.06
C ASN A 334 -10.19 -6.15 -0.94
N GLY A 335 -9.43 -5.42 -1.73
CA GLY A 335 -8.36 -5.92 -2.59
C GLY A 335 -8.81 -7.04 -3.52
N LEU A 336 -8.05 -8.14 -3.52
CA LEU A 336 -8.31 -9.29 -4.39
C LEU A 336 -9.61 -10.04 -4.03
N ALA A 337 -10.07 -9.95 -2.78
CA ALA A 337 -11.35 -10.55 -2.37
C ALA A 337 -12.54 -9.82 -3.02
N ALA A 338 -12.47 -8.50 -3.13
CA ALA A 338 -13.42 -7.68 -3.89
C ALA A 338 -13.47 -8.10 -5.37
N VAL A 339 -12.30 -8.29 -5.98
CA VAL A 339 -12.17 -8.72 -7.38
C VAL A 339 -12.84 -10.09 -7.59
N ASP A 340 -12.57 -11.06 -6.71
CA ASP A 340 -13.21 -12.38 -6.76
C ASP A 340 -14.73 -12.29 -6.66
N ALA A 341 -15.24 -11.50 -5.71
CA ALA A 341 -16.68 -11.35 -5.49
C ALA A 341 -17.37 -10.75 -6.72
N VAL A 342 -16.81 -9.69 -7.30
CA VAL A 342 -17.36 -9.06 -8.52
C VAL A 342 -17.28 -9.98 -9.73
N LEU A 343 -16.17 -10.69 -9.94
CA LEU A 343 -16.04 -11.66 -11.02
C LEU A 343 -17.06 -12.81 -10.90
N ALA A 344 -17.32 -13.26 -9.67
CA ALA A 344 -18.32 -14.27 -9.38
C ALA A 344 -19.74 -13.77 -9.70
N ASP A 345 -20.06 -12.53 -9.32
CA ASP A 345 -21.36 -11.89 -9.58
C ASP A 345 -21.62 -11.65 -11.08
N LEU A 346 -20.57 -11.32 -11.84
CA LEU A 346 -20.61 -11.25 -13.30
C LEU A 346 -20.81 -12.63 -13.95
N GLY A 347 -20.59 -13.71 -13.21
CA GLY A 347 -20.72 -15.08 -13.70
C GLY A 347 -19.64 -15.45 -14.72
N THR A 348 -18.45 -14.83 -14.63
CA THR A 348 -17.31 -15.11 -15.53
C THR A 348 -16.78 -16.53 -15.33
N GLY A 349 -16.93 -17.07 -14.11
CA GLY A 349 -16.31 -18.32 -13.68
C GLY A 349 -14.79 -18.21 -13.50
N MET A 350 -14.27 -16.99 -13.48
CA MET A 350 -12.86 -16.66 -13.21
C MET A 350 -12.70 -16.27 -11.75
N THR A 351 -11.53 -16.55 -11.19
CA THR A 351 -11.03 -15.90 -9.96
C THR A 351 -10.13 -14.71 -10.30
N HIS A 352 -9.67 -13.98 -9.29
CA HIS A 352 -8.66 -12.95 -9.42
C HIS A 352 -7.35 -13.53 -10.00
N ASP A 353 -6.93 -14.74 -9.60
CA ASP A 353 -5.78 -15.44 -10.19
C ASP A 353 -5.95 -15.64 -11.70
N ASP A 354 -7.18 -15.98 -12.13
CA ASP A 354 -7.46 -16.15 -13.55
C ASP A 354 -7.37 -14.84 -14.31
N PHE A 355 -7.87 -13.76 -13.72
CA PHE A 355 -7.82 -12.41 -14.26
C PHE A 355 -6.39 -11.86 -14.30
N PHE A 356 -5.65 -12.02 -13.21
CA PHE A 356 -4.24 -11.67 -13.08
C PHE A 356 -3.39 -12.37 -14.14
N ALA A 357 -3.64 -13.65 -14.40
CA ALA A 357 -2.93 -14.36 -15.47
C ALA A 357 -3.23 -13.85 -16.88
N ASP A 358 -4.45 -13.36 -17.13
CA ASP A 358 -4.76 -12.69 -18.40
C ASP A 358 -4.07 -11.32 -18.45
N TRP A 359 -4.05 -10.57 -17.34
CA TRP A 359 -3.40 -9.26 -17.21
C TRP A 359 -1.88 -9.32 -17.41
N VAL A 360 -1.19 -10.28 -16.80
CA VAL A 360 0.26 -10.53 -16.99
C VAL A 360 0.62 -10.73 -18.47
N ALA A 361 -0.22 -11.46 -19.20
CA ALA A 361 -0.04 -11.66 -20.63
C ALA A 361 -0.41 -10.42 -21.45
N ALA A 362 -1.45 -9.67 -21.06
CA ALA A 362 -1.87 -8.43 -21.69
C ALA A 362 -0.79 -7.34 -21.58
N ASN A 363 -0.18 -7.17 -20.40
CA ASN A 363 0.94 -6.27 -20.15
C ASN A 363 2.09 -6.47 -21.15
N PHE A 364 2.42 -7.74 -21.43
CA PHE A 364 3.52 -8.07 -22.33
C PHE A 364 3.16 -8.00 -23.82
N LEU A 365 1.95 -8.44 -24.18
CA LEU A 365 1.54 -8.60 -25.56
C LEU A 365 0.96 -7.33 -26.17
N ASP A 366 0.15 -6.61 -25.38
CA ASP A 366 -0.66 -5.48 -25.78
C ASP A 366 -1.29 -5.61 -27.18
N ASP A 367 -2.04 -6.70 -27.40
CA ASP A 367 -2.69 -6.97 -28.68
C ASP A 367 -4.15 -7.46 -28.48
N PRO A 368 -5.15 -6.56 -28.60
CA PRO A 368 -6.57 -6.90 -28.45
C PRO A 368 -7.12 -7.76 -29.60
N TYR A 369 -6.30 -8.14 -30.58
CA TYR A 369 -6.70 -9.07 -31.64
C TYR A 369 -6.36 -10.54 -31.31
N ILE A 370 -5.63 -10.80 -30.23
CA ILE A 370 -5.30 -12.16 -29.79
C ILE A 370 -6.46 -12.74 -28.98
N ALA A 371 -6.77 -14.02 -29.23
CA ALA A 371 -7.86 -14.75 -28.58
C ALA A 371 -9.21 -14.04 -28.71
N ASP A 372 -9.84 -13.65 -27.59
CA ASP A 372 -11.09 -12.89 -27.52
C ASP A 372 -10.86 -11.44 -27.07
N GLY A 373 -9.64 -10.91 -27.28
CA GLY A 373 -9.22 -9.56 -26.87
C GLY A 373 -8.57 -9.49 -25.49
N ARG A 374 -8.50 -10.61 -24.76
CA ARG A 374 -7.97 -10.68 -23.39
C ARG A 374 -6.47 -10.43 -23.21
N TYR A 375 -5.72 -10.18 -24.28
CA TYR A 375 -4.26 -10.02 -24.19
C TYR A 375 -3.81 -8.68 -24.75
N GLY A 376 -4.64 -7.65 -24.63
CA GLY A 376 -4.25 -6.27 -24.86
C GLY A 376 -5.24 -5.28 -24.28
N TYR A 377 -4.89 -4.01 -24.40
CA TYR A 377 -5.69 -2.88 -23.97
C TYR A 377 -6.44 -2.30 -25.17
N GLU A 378 -7.70 -1.91 -24.99
CA GLU A 378 -8.49 -1.29 -26.07
C GLU A 378 -8.39 0.24 -26.01
N GLU A 379 -8.40 0.79 -24.80
CA GLU A 379 -8.50 2.22 -24.58
C GLU A 379 -7.15 2.90 -24.29
N ILE A 380 -6.19 2.17 -23.70
CA ILE A 380 -4.83 2.64 -23.42
C ILE A 380 -3.78 1.84 -24.19
N ASP A 381 -2.55 2.38 -24.29
CA ASP A 381 -1.39 1.78 -24.99
C ASP A 381 -0.22 1.76 -23.99
N PRO A 382 -0.09 0.70 -23.17
CA PRO A 382 0.96 0.62 -22.16
C PRO A 382 2.37 0.54 -22.78
N PRO A 383 3.41 0.94 -22.01
CA PRO A 383 4.79 0.77 -22.44
C PRO A 383 5.19 -0.70 -22.56
N SER A 384 6.26 -0.97 -23.31
CA SER A 384 6.83 -2.31 -23.39
C SER A 384 7.46 -2.72 -22.05
N PHE A 385 7.08 -3.90 -21.57
CA PHE A 385 7.55 -4.48 -20.32
C PHE A 385 8.99 -5.01 -20.42
N ASP A 386 9.76 -4.83 -19.35
CA ASP A 386 11.14 -5.29 -19.27
C ASP A 386 11.20 -6.81 -19.15
N ILE A 387 12.28 -7.37 -19.70
CA ILE A 387 12.52 -8.81 -19.73
C ILE A 387 13.64 -9.09 -18.76
N GLU A 388 13.33 -9.82 -17.68
CA GLU A 388 14.27 -10.18 -16.62
C GLU A 388 15.53 -10.83 -17.20
N THR A 389 15.35 -11.79 -18.11
CA THR A 389 16.49 -12.40 -18.79
C THR A 389 16.13 -12.93 -20.18
N THR A 390 17.14 -12.96 -21.06
CA THR A 390 17.01 -13.46 -22.42
C THR A 390 18.07 -14.51 -22.71
N TYR A 391 17.64 -15.68 -23.19
CA TYR A 391 18.52 -16.77 -23.60
C TYR A 391 18.48 -17.03 -25.10
N TYR A 392 19.64 -17.32 -25.66
CA TYR A 392 19.83 -17.73 -27.04
C TYR A 392 20.37 -19.17 -27.12
N GLU A 393 20.40 -19.73 -28.33
CA GLU A 393 20.90 -21.09 -28.59
C GLU A 393 22.27 -21.38 -27.94
N SER A 394 23.14 -20.37 -27.84
CA SER A 394 24.48 -20.51 -27.24
C SER A 394 24.51 -20.68 -25.73
N ASP A 395 23.42 -20.32 -25.04
CA ASP A 395 23.36 -20.27 -23.58
C ASP A 395 22.89 -21.61 -22.99
N TYR A 396 22.16 -22.41 -23.76
CA TYR A 396 21.63 -23.69 -23.28
C TYR A 396 22.71 -24.77 -23.12
N PRO A 397 22.62 -25.62 -22.08
CA PRO A 397 21.58 -25.66 -21.06
C PRO A 397 21.74 -24.57 -19.98
N VAL A 398 20.61 -24.05 -19.52
CA VAL A 398 20.50 -23.07 -18.44
C VAL A 398 19.90 -23.73 -17.20
N SER A 399 20.35 -23.35 -16.01
CA SER A 399 19.82 -23.80 -14.73
C SER A 399 20.03 -22.70 -13.70
N GLU A 400 18.96 -22.03 -13.29
CA GLU A 400 19.01 -20.83 -12.46
C GLU A 400 17.97 -20.89 -11.34
N SER A 401 18.27 -20.24 -10.23
CA SER A 401 17.35 -20.03 -9.11
C SER A 401 17.15 -18.54 -8.89
N SER A 402 15.91 -18.12 -8.71
CA SER A 402 15.53 -16.73 -8.48
C SER A 402 14.42 -16.63 -7.43
N THR A 403 14.04 -15.41 -7.13
CA THR A 403 12.84 -15.03 -6.38
C THR A 403 11.95 -14.15 -7.24
N VAL A 404 10.66 -14.12 -6.90
CA VAL A 404 9.66 -13.20 -7.46
C VAL A 404 8.75 -12.79 -6.30
N HIS A 405 8.27 -11.56 -6.26
CA HIS A 405 7.27 -11.15 -5.29
C HIS A 405 5.93 -11.85 -5.55
N GLN A 406 5.05 -11.90 -4.55
CA GLN A 406 3.67 -12.33 -4.80
C GLN A 406 3.01 -11.33 -5.73
N TYR A 407 2.20 -11.80 -6.69
CA TYR A 407 1.56 -10.96 -7.71
C TYR A 407 2.52 -10.02 -8.47
N GLY A 408 3.83 -10.30 -8.46
CA GLY A 408 4.85 -9.77 -9.37
C GLY A 408 5.12 -10.76 -10.51
N THR A 409 5.87 -10.35 -11.54
CA THR A 409 6.15 -11.20 -12.70
C THR A 409 7.58 -11.10 -13.23
N ASP A 410 8.22 -12.27 -13.35
CA ASP A 410 9.44 -12.45 -14.12
C ASP A 410 9.11 -12.84 -15.57
N TYR A 411 9.60 -12.05 -16.54
CA TYR A 411 9.53 -12.35 -17.97
C TYR A 411 10.84 -12.95 -18.47
N ILE A 412 10.85 -14.23 -18.83
CA ILE A 412 12.03 -14.95 -19.35
C ILE A 412 11.86 -15.17 -20.86
N GLU A 413 12.69 -14.53 -21.66
CA GLU A 413 12.66 -14.67 -23.12
C GLU A 413 13.65 -15.76 -23.60
N VAL A 414 13.18 -16.62 -24.50
CA VAL A 414 13.99 -17.71 -25.05
C VAL A 414 13.92 -17.73 -26.57
N TYR A 415 15.09 -17.88 -27.20
CA TYR A 415 15.21 -18.09 -28.65
C TYR A 415 15.85 -19.44 -28.96
N ASN A 416 15.27 -20.19 -29.89
CA ASN A 416 15.86 -21.40 -30.46
C ASN A 416 15.17 -21.80 -31.77
N GLU A 417 15.87 -22.51 -32.67
CA GLU A 417 15.26 -23.09 -33.87
C GLU A 417 14.84 -24.57 -33.69
N GLN A 418 15.02 -25.12 -32.49
CA GLN A 418 14.68 -26.50 -32.12
C GLN A 418 13.91 -26.53 -30.79
N PRO A 419 13.12 -27.58 -30.51
CA PRO A 419 12.39 -27.67 -29.26
C PRO A 419 13.31 -27.61 -28.03
N LEU A 420 12.84 -26.93 -26.99
CA LEU A 420 13.46 -26.88 -25.67
C LEU A 420 12.62 -27.67 -24.67
N VAL A 421 13.24 -28.17 -23.61
CA VAL A 421 12.55 -28.69 -22.43
C VAL A 421 12.72 -27.65 -21.32
N PHE A 422 11.59 -27.19 -20.78
CA PHE A 422 11.53 -26.30 -19.63
C PHE A 422 11.10 -27.10 -18.40
N ARG A 423 11.87 -26.99 -17.32
CA ARG A 423 11.53 -27.55 -16.02
C ARG A 423 11.41 -26.45 -15.00
N PHE A 424 10.43 -26.58 -14.13
CA PHE A 424 10.17 -25.62 -13.06
C PHE A 424 10.07 -26.34 -11.71
N THR A 425 10.56 -25.69 -10.66
CA THR A 425 10.42 -26.10 -9.27
C THR A 425 10.24 -24.85 -8.41
N GLY A 426 9.02 -24.58 -7.98
CA GLY A 426 8.71 -23.47 -7.07
C GLY A 426 8.72 -23.90 -5.60
N SER A 427 8.67 -22.97 -4.66
CA SER A 427 8.43 -23.31 -3.25
C SER A 427 7.00 -23.85 -3.04
N THR A 428 6.80 -24.77 -2.11
CA THR A 428 5.49 -25.37 -1.81
C THR A 428 4.74 -24.65 -0.69
N GLN A 429 5.45 -23.88 0.12
CA GLN A 429 4.90 -23.09 1.21
C GLN A 429 5.72 -21.82 1.41
N ILE A 430 5.12 -20.83 2.06
CA ILE A 430 5.74 -19.55 2.43
C ILE A 430 5.21 -19.10 3.80
N GLY A 431 5.91 -18.19 4.48
CA GLY A 431 5.40 -17.53 5.67
C GLY A 431 4.57 -16.30 5.33
N LEU A 432 3.72 -15.87 6.27
CA LEU A 432 3.10 -14.53 6.31
C LEU A 432 4.10 -13.44 6.70
N MET A 433 5.19 -13.84 7.37
CA MET A 433 6.18 -12.93 7.98
C MET A 433 7.53 -13.63 8.16
N ASP A 434 8.63 -12.88 8.10
CA ASP A 434 10.02 -13.33 8.34
C ASP A 434 10.31 -13.63 9.83
N THR A 435 9.52 -14.49 10.46
CA THR A 435 9.77 -15.01 11.81
C THR A 435 9.20 -16.42 12.02
N SER A 436 9.63 -17.10 13.07
CA SER A 436 8.97 -18.30 13.58
C SER A 436 8.33 -18.01 14.93
N ALA A 437 7.46 -18.89 15.43
CA ALA A 437 7.01 -18.83 16.82
C ALA A 437 8.21 -18.74 17.78
N HIS A 438 8.06 -18.00 18.87
CA HIS A 438 9.13 -17.87 19.88
C HIS A 438 9.29 -19.21 20.61
N SER A 439 8.17 -19.85 20.94
CA SER A 439 8.12 -21.21 21.43
C SER A 439 6.99 -21.99 20.72
N GLY A 440 7.07 -23.33 20.70
CA GLY A 440 6.07 -24.13 20.00
C GLY A 440 6.02 -23.88 18.49
N ASP A 441 4.81 -23.98 17.93
CA ASP A 441 4.50 -23.79 16.51
C ASP A 441 3.50 -22.64 16.29
N TYR A 442 2.63 -22.31 17.26
CA TYR A 442 1.54 -21.34 17.09
C TYR A 442 1.86 -19.96 17.66
N VAL A 443 1.33 -18.93 17.00
CA VAL A 443 1.37 -17.54 17.46
C VAL A 443 0.02 -16.87 17.26
N TRP A 444 -0.21 -15.78 17.98
CA TRP A 444 -1.22 -14.80 17.59
C TRP A 444 -0.58 -13.73 16.71
N TRP A 445 -1.17 -13.47 15.55
CA TRP A 445 -0.75 -12.42 14.63
C TRP A 445 -1.90 -11.48 14.37
N SER A 446 -1.61 -10.20 14.28
CA SER A 446 -2.59 -9.12 14.20
C SER A 446 -3.37 -9.04 12.90
N ASN A 447 -2.93 -9.77 11.87
CA ASN A 447 -3.22 -9.45 10.48
C ASN A 447 -2.54 -8.14 10.04
N ARG A 448 -2.75 -7.77 8.79
CA ARG A 448 -2.32 -6.51 8.16
C ARG A 448 -3.54 -5.86 7.53
N GLY A 449 -3.55 -4.54 7.45
CA GLY A 449 -4.63 -3.81 6.80
C GLY A 449 -4.45 -2.32 6.97
N ASP A 450 -4.97 -1.57 6.00
CA ASP A 450 -5.01 -0.10 6.02
C ASP A 450 -6.29 0.36 6.74
N ASP A 451 -6.27 1.54 7.35
CA ASP A 451 -7.34 2.16 8.15
C ASP A 451 -8.06 1.18 9.10
N SER A 452 -7.29 0.42 9.89
CA SER A 452 -7.79 -0.74 10.66
C SER A 452 -7.51 -0.68 12.18
N ASP A 453 -8.34 -1.36 12.98
CA ASP A 453 -8.26 -1.48 14.46
C ASP A 453 -8.41 -2.95 14.89
N MET A 454 -7.30 -3.69 14.86
CA MET A 454 -7.27 -5.09 15.25
C MET A 454 -6.96 -5.22 16.73
N TYR A 455 -7.67 -6.10 17.45
CA TYR A 455 -7.41 -6.31 18.87
C TYR A 455 -7.60 -7.74 19.34
N LEU A 456 -6.93 -8.08 20.43
CA LEU A 456 -6.98 -9.38 21.10
C LEU A 456 -7.22 -9.15 22.60
N THR A 457 -8.39 -9.55 23.11
CA THR A 457 -8.82 -9.23 24.49
C THR A 457 -9.05 -10.48 25.34
N ARG A 458 -8.70 -10.43 26.64
CA ARG A 458 -9.02 -11.49 27.61
C ARG A 458 -9.26 -10.96 29.02
N ALA A 459 -10.16 -11.62 29.74
CA ALA A 459 -10.45 -11.34 31.15
C ALA A 459 -9.53 -12.11 32.11
N PHE A 460 -9.07 -11.44 33.17
CA PHE A 460 -8.27 -12.03 34.24
C PHE A 460 -8.82 -11.64 35.62
N ASP A 461 -8.86 -12.60 36.54
CA ASP A 461 -9.23 -12.37 37.95
C ASP A 461 -7.97 -12.14 38.79
N LEU A 462 -7.72 -10.88 39.16
CA LEU A 462 -6.60 -10.48 40.03
C LEU A 462 -7.06 -10.25 41.48
N SER A 463 -8.25 -10.71 41.86
CA SER A 463 -8.87 -10.38 43.16
C SER A 463 -8.16 -10.98 44.37
N GLU A 464 -7.45 -12.09 44.19
CA GLU A 464 -6.81 -12.85 45.27
C GLU A 464 -5.28 -12.62 45.38
N VAL A 465 -4.73 -11.69 44.59
CA VAL A 465 -3.29 -11.33 44.60
C VAL A 465 -3.08 -9.88 45.05
N SER A 466 -1.90 -9.56 45.57
CA SER A 466 -1.51 -8.20 45.99
C SER A 466 -0.57 -7.49 45.04
N ASP A 467 0.02 -8.26 44.14
CA ASP A 467 1.00 -7.85 43.13
C ASP A 467 0.72 -8.75 41.91
N ALA A 468 0.89 -8.23 40.70
CA ALA A 468 0.67 -8.96 39.46
C ALA A 468 1.57 -8.42 38.36
N THR A 469 2.10 -9.29 37.51
CA THR A 469 2.96 -8.93 36.38
C THR A 469 2.43 -9.59 35.11
N LEU A 470 2.22 -8.81 34.05
CA LEU A 470 2.00 -9.36 32.71
C LEU A 470 3.37 -9.60 32.05
N GLU A 471 3.63 -10.83 31.64
CA GLU A 471 4.81 -11.20 30.84
C GLU A 471 4.35 -11.74 29.49
N PHE A 472 5.00 -11.35 28.41
CA PHE A 472 4.72 -11.87 27.07
C PHE A 472 5.93 -11.72 26.16
N TRP A 473 5.96 -12.49 25.08
CA TRP A 473 6.88 -12.29 23.98
C TRP A 473 6.16 -11.62 22.82
N THR A 474 6.84 -10.71 22.14
CA THR A 474 6.31 -10.06 20.94
C THR A 474 7.39 -9.88 19.88
N TRP A 475 6.96 -9.94 18.63
CA TRP A 475 7.70 -9.58 17.43
C TRP A 475 6.83 -8.62 16.63
N TYR A 476 7.42 -7.56 16.07
CA TYR A 476 6.67 -6.65 15.22
C TYR A 476 7.56 -5.94 14.19
N ASP A 477 7.00 -5.74 13.00
CA ASP A 477 7.48 -4.86 11.95
C ASP A 477 6.24 -4.11 11.46
N ILE A 478 6.04 -2.89 11.97
CA ILE A 478 4.89 -2.00 11.74
C ILE A 478 5.41 -0.62 11.33
N GLU A 479 4.64 0.16 10.56
CA GLU A 479 5.15 1.43 10.02
C GLU A 479 5.63 2.36 11.14
N GLU A 480 6.85 2.89 11.00
CA GLU A 480 7.46 3.69 12.06
C GLU A 480 6.81 5.06 12.16
N ASP A 481 6.30 5.39 13.35
CA ASP A 481 5.64 6.65 13.71
C ASP A 481 4.31 6.97 12.99
N TRP A 482 3.74 5.98 12.29
CA TRP A 482 2.40 6.05 11.67
C TRP A 482 1.45 5.01 12.29
N ASP A 483 1.92 3.77 12.33
CA ASP A 483 1.27 2.60 12.90
C ASP A 483 1.65 2.37 14.37
N TYR A 484 0.68 1.95 15.19
CA TYR A 484 0.92 1.76 16.62
C TYR A 484 0.24 0.54 17.21
N ALA A 485 1.00 -0.23 18.00
CA ALA A 485 0.49 -1.32 18.83
C ALA A 485 0.53 -0.99 20.32
N TYR A 486 -0.53 -1.33 21.06
CA TYR A 486 -0.77 -0.96 22.45
C TYR A 486 -0.97 -2.19 23.32
N VAL A 487 -0.64 -2.04 24.61
CA VAL A 487 -1.06 -2.96 25.66
C VAL A 487 -1.95 -2.18 26.61
N GLU A 488 -3.16 -2.66 26.83
CA GLU A 488 -4.21 -1.91 27.50
C GLU A 488 -4.87 -2.74 28.60
N ILE A 489 -5.42 -2.03 29.60
CA ILE A 489 -6.18 -2.64 30.67
C ILE A 489 -7.49 -1.90 30.92
N SER A 490 -8.55 -2.64 31.18
CA SER A 490 -9.86 -2.08 31.51
C SER A 490 -10.40 -2.68 32.82
N THR A 491 -11.02 -1.83 33.63
CA THR A 491 -11.60 -2.16 34.94
C THR A 491 -13.11 -1.94 35.00
N ASP A 492 -13.72 -1.54 33.87
CA ASP A 492 -15.12 -1.17 33.76
C ASP A 492 -15.90 -2.01 32.72
N GLY A 493 -15.35 -3.18 32.36
CA GLY A 493 -15.94 -4.09 31.40
C GLY A 493 -15.74 -3.68 29.94
N GLY A 494 -14.67 -2.93 29.64
CA GLY A 494 -14.30 -2.56 28.28
C GLY A 494 -14.89 -1.24 27.78
N GLN A 495 -15.46 -0.42 28.67
CA GLN A 495 -16.00 0.90 28.28
C GLN A 495 -14.87 1.93 28.12
N THR A 496 -13.84 1.86 28.96
CA THR A 496 -12.62 2.66 28.85
C THR A 496 -11.39 1.80 29.04
N TRP A 497 -10.27 2.24 28.48
CA TRP A 497 -9.00 1.51 28.49
C TRP A 497 -7.85 2.42 28.93
N GLU A 498 -7.02 1.94 29.86
CA GLU A 498 -5.78 2.59 30.25
C GLU A 498 -4.62 1.95 29.49
N ILE A 499 -3.89 2.76 28.71
CA ILE A 499 -2.69 2.32 27.99
C ILE A 499 -1.56 2.10 29.00
N LEU A 500 -1.03 0.87 29.02
CA LEU A 500 0.05 0.47 29.92
C LEU A 500 1.43 0.85 29.37
N THR A 501 2.31 1.28 30.28
CA THR A 501 3.71 1.56 29.91
C THR A 501 4.52 0.28 29.80
N THR A 502 4.87 -0.09 28.57
CA THR A 502 5.73 -1.24 28.25
C THR A 502 7.22 -0.83 28.22
N PRO A 503 8.14 -1.71 28.66
CA PRO A 503 9.58 -1.46 28.59
C PRO A 503 10.14 -0.96 27.24
N SER A 504 9.68 -1.51 26.10
CA SER A 504 10.21 -1.14 24.77
C SER A 504 9.32 -0.18 23.98
N GLY A 505 8.22 0.29 24.57
CA GLY A 505 7.37 1.29 23.92
C GLY A 505 7.97 2.70 23.90
N THR A 506 7.27 3.60 23.24
CA THR A 506 7.61 5.01 23.05
C THR A 506 6.36 5.88 23.17
N GLY A 507 6.55 7.19 23.36
CA GLY A 507 5.49 8.19 23.24
C GLY A 507 5.73 9.14 22.07
N THR A 508 6.49 8.72 21.06
CA THR A 508 6.66 9.47 19.82
C THR A 508 5.35 9.50 19.06
N ASN A 509 5.03 10.67 18.51
CA ASN A 509 3.82 10.90 17.76
C ASN A 509 3.98 12.10 16.81
N PRO A 510 4.95 12.05 15.87
CA PRO A 510 5.19 13.16 14.95
C PRO A 510 3.98 13.41 14.02
N ASN A 511 3.24 12.35 13.65
CA ASN A 511 2.10 12.39 12.74
C ASN A 511 0.73 12.51 13.44
N GLY A 512 0.72 12.59 14.77
CA GLY A 512 -0.50 12.68 15.58
C GLY A 512 -1.35 11.39 15.64
N ASN A 513 -0.93 10.30 14.98
CA ASN A 513 -1.63 9.00 14.94
C ASN A 513 -1.58 8.19 16.25
N SER A 514 -0.64 8.48 17.14
CA SER A 514 -0.55 7.79 18.44
C SER A 514 -1.59 8.27 19.46
N PHE A 515 -2.15 7.32 20.22
CA PHE A 515 -3.05 7.58 21.35
C PHE A 515 -2.33 7.60 22.71
N GLY A 516 -1.04 7.26 22.77
CA GLY A 516 -0.32 7.21 24.05
C GLY A 516 1.03 6.50 23.98
N TRP A 517 1.30 5.66 24.97
CA TRP A 517 2.53 4.86 25.02
C TRP A 517 2.35 3.56 24.22
N ALA A 518 3.18 3.35 23.20
CA ALA A 518 2.93 2.32 22.19
C ALA A 518 4.23 1.73 21.62
N TYR A 519 4.10 0.64 20.88
CA TYR A 519 5.12 0.15 19.96
C TYR A 519 4.90 0.74 18.57
N THR A 520 5.99 1.01 17.85
CA THR A 520 6.00 1.43 16.45
C THR A 520 7.36 1.06 15.85
N GLY A 521 7.46 0.94 14.52
CA GLY A 521 8.68 0.48 13.83
C GLY A 521 8.96 -1.01 14.01
N ARG A 522 10.20 -1.38 14.35
CA ARG A 522 10.65 -2.79 14.44
C ARG A 522 11.08 -3.21 15.85
N SER A 523 10.62 -4.37 16.28
CA SER A 523 11.03 -4.96 17.56
C SER A 523 12.53 -5.31 17.56
N GLY A 524 13.20 -5.14 18.71
CA GLY A 524 14.65 -5.39 18.83
C GLY A 524 15.56 -4.25 18.32
N GLY A 525 15.01 -3.27 17.58
CA GLY A 525 15.72 -2.04 17.19
C GLY A 525 16.83 -2.21 16.15
N GLY A 526 16.83 -3.32 15.41
CA GLY A 526 17.76 -3.61 14.32
C GLY A 526 17.16 -3.37 12.93
N GLU A 527 17.92 -3.72 11.88
CA GLU A 527 17.42 -3.72 10.49
C GLU A 527 16.36 -4.80 10.24
N ARG A 528 16.26 -5.79 11.13
CA ARG A 528 15.24 -6.83 11.13
C ARG A 528 14.61 -6.91 12.50
N ALA A 529 13.32 -7.22 12.53
CA ALA A 529 12.59 -7.41 13.77
C ALA A 529 13.06 -8.69 14.50
N GLU A 530 13.15 -8.61 15.83
CA GLU A 530 13.51 -9.73 16.71
C GLU A 530 12.48 -9.92 17.81
N TRP A 531 12.30 -11.15 18.28
CA TRP A 531 11.46 -11.43 19.44
C TRP A 531 12.03 -10.76 20.71
N ILE A 532 11.19 -9.99 21.38
CA ILE A 532 11.50 -9.33 22.65
C ILE A 532 10.55 -9.80 23.75
N GLN A 533 11.06 -9.83 24.98
CA GLN A 533 10.25 -10.15 26.15
C GLN A 533 9.85 -8.87 26.88
N GLU A 534 8.56 -8.75 27.15
CA GLU A 534 7.96 -7.63 27.86
C GLU A 534 7.49 -8.04 29.25
N ARG A 535 7.61 -7.11 30.20
CA ARG A 535 7.21 -7.31 31.60
C ARG A 535 6.57 -6.03 32.13
N VAL A 536 5.26 -6.07 32.34
CA VAL A 536 4.44 -4.91 32.69
C VAL A 536 3.84 -5.11 34.08
N ASP A 537 4.02 -4.13 34.97
CA ASP A 537 3.48 -4.17 36.33
C ASP A 537 1.96 -3.89 36.33
N LEU A 538 1.18 -4.85 36.81
CA LEU A 538 -0.28 -4.75 36.95
C LEU A 538 -0.71 -4.55 38.40
N SER A 539 0.22 -4.33 39.34
CA SER A 539 -0.08 -4.30 40.77
C SER A 539 -1.13 -3.25 41.16
N ALA A 540 -1.22 -2.15 40.41
CA ALA A 540 -2.22 -1.11 40.59
C ALA A 540 -3.68 -1.59 40.37
N TYR A 541 -3.86 -2.70 39.64
CA TYR A 541 -5.17 -3.24 39.26
C TYR A 541 -5.53 -4.53 40.01
N THR A 542 -4.74 -4.92 41.01
CA THR A 542 -5.02 -6.09 41.85
C THR A 542 -6.22 -5.88 42.76
N GLY A 543 -6.84 -6.97 43.23
CA GLY A 543 -8.04 -6.92 44.07
C GLY A 543 -9.36 -6.83 43.31
N GLN A 544 -9.35 -7.00 41.98
CA GLN A 544 -10.52 -6.98 41.10
C GLN A 544 -10.32 -7.84 39.85
N GLU A 545 -11.38 -8.01 39.06
CA GLU A 545 -11.31 -8.54 37.69
C GLU A 545 -10.92 -7.42 36.72
N VAL A 546 -10.15 -7.76 35.69
CA VAL A 546 -9.66 -6.83 34.67
C VAL A 546 -9.81 -7.45 33.28
N LEU A 547 -9.91 -6.62 32.25
CA LEU A 547 -9.66 -7.01 30.86
C LEU A 547 -8.27 -6.54 30.46
N ILE A 548 -7.50 -7.39 29.80
CA ILE A 548 -6.24 -7.03 29.14
C ILE A 548 -6.45 -7.13 27.63
N ARG A 549 -5.93 -6.15 26.90
CA ARG A 549 -6.00 -6.10 25.45
C ARG A 549 -4.64 -5.78 24.84
N PHE A 550 -4.38 -6.43 23.71
CA PHE A 550 -3.40 -5.99 22.73
C PHE A 550 -4.16 -5.41 21.54
N GLU A 551 -3.83 -4.19 21.11
CA GLU A 551 -4.54 -3.47 20.05
C GLU A 551 -3.50 -2.96 19.05
N TYR A 552 -3.70 -3.20 17.76
CA TYR A 552 -2.87 -2.69 16.66
C TYR A 552 -3.76 -1.81 15.77
N ILE A 553 -3.40 -0.54 15.71
CA ILE A 553 -4.14 0.50 14.98
C ILE A 553 -3.24 0.98 13.86
N THR A 554 -3.75 0.91 12.63
CA THR A 554 -3.05 1.38 11.44
C THR A 554 -3.54 2.75 10.97
N ASP A 555 -2.75 3.45 10.18
CA ASP A 555 -3.20 4.66 9.49
C ASP A 555 -3.75 4.39 8.09
N ASP A 556 -3.85 5.42 7.25
CA ASP A 556 -4.74 5.40 6.08
C ASP A 556 -4.20 4.52 4.93
N ALA A 557 -2.89 4.28 4.90
CA ALA A 557 -2.22 3.55 3.84
C ALA A 557 -0.89 3.02 4.37
N VAL A 558 -0.24 2.17 3.57
CA VAL A 558 0.99 1.47 3.94
C VAL A 558 0.78 0.57 5.15
N ASN A 559 1.05 -0.72 4.95
CA ASN A 559 1.11 -1.64 6.06
C ASN A 559 2.35 -2.51 5.94
N ARG A 560 2.90 -2.87 7.10
CA ARG A 560 4.04 -3.78 7.23
C ARG A 560 3.57 -5.15 7.75
N PRO A 561 4.45 -6.17 7.92
CA PRO A 561 4.04 -7.52 8.32
C PRO A 561 3.18 -7.61 9.60
N GLY A 562 3.19 -6.61 10.47
CA GLY A 562 2.23 -6.49 11.59
C GLY A 562 2.83 -6.83 12.95
N PHE A 563 1.96 -7.20 13.89
CA PHE A 563 2.27 -7.41 15.30
C PHE A 563 1.96 -8.85 15.74
N VAL A 564 2.89 -9.48 16.46
CA VAL A 564 2.84 -10.89 16.84
C VAL A 564 3.03 -11.06 18.33
N LEU A 565 2.30 -12.00 18.93
CA LEU A 565 2.35 -12.36 20.34
C LEU A 565 2.56 -13.86 20.54
N ASP A 566 3.32 -14.19 21.57
CA ASP A 566 3.54 -15.55 22.03
C ASP A 566 3.81 -15.57 23.55
N ASP A 567 3.66 -16.74 24.19
CA ASP A 567 4.05 -17.02 25.58
C ASP A 567 3.53 -15.99 26.60
N ILE A 568 2.20 -15.75 26.65
CA ILE A 568 1.59 -14.76 27.56
C ILE A 568 1.38 -15.37 28.96
N ALA A 569 1.82 -14.67 30.00
CA ALA A 569 1.79 -15.15 31.38
C ALA A 569 1.39 -14.07 32.40
N ILE A 570 0.72 -14.51 33.46
CA ILE A 570 0.56 -13.76 34.72
C ILE A 570 0.94 -14.72 35.86
N PRO A 571 2.23 -14.78 36.23
CA PRO A 571 2.74 -15.79 37.15
C PRO A 571 2.06 -15.79 38.53
N GLU A 572 1.64 -14.64 39.03
CA GLU A 572 1.03 -14.49 40.36
C GLU A 572 -0.33 -15.17 40.50
N ILE A 573 -1.06 -15.37 39.39
CA ILE A 573 -2.29 -16.17 39.33
C ILE A 573 -2.08 -17.55 38.70
N GLY A 574 -0.83 -17.87 38.31
CA GLY A 574 -0.47 -19.13 37.68
C GLY A 574 -0.96 -19.28 36.23
N TYR A 575 -1.14 -18.15 35.53
CA TYR A 575 -1.55 -18.13 34.13
C TYR A 575 -0.35 -18.23 33.19
N PHE A 576 -0.48 -19.07 32.14
CA PHE A 576 0.45 -19.17 31.01
C PHE A 576 -0.30 -19.72 29.79
N GLY A 577 -0.15 -19.07 28.64
CA GLY A 577 -0.64 -19.52 27.34
C GLY A 577 0.47 -19.42 26.28
N ASP A 578 0.84 -20.58 25.72
CA ASP A 578 1.74 -20.76 24.56
C ASP A 578 0.95 -21.03 23.27
N PHE A 579 -0.38 -21.01 23.34
CA PHE A 579 -1.30 -21.17 22.22
C PHE A 579 -1.14 -22.47 21.44
N GLU A 580 -0.56 -23.53 21.99
CA GLU A 580 -0.34 -24.77 21.23
C GLU A 580 -1.60 -25.64 21.08
N GLU A 581 -2.52 -25.56 22.05
CA GLU A 581 -3.73 -26.41 22.09
C GLU A 581 -5.00 -25.71 21.62
N ASP A 582 -5.20 -24.45 22.01
CA ASP A 582 -6.37 -23.64 21.67
C ASP A 582 -6.09 -22.13 21.81
N GLU A 583 -7.12 -21.31 21.61
CA GLU A 583 -7.10 -19.85 21.77
C GLU A 583 -7.06 -19.40 23.23
N ASP A 584 -7.17 -20.34 24.18
CA ASP A 584 -7.21 -20.13 25.62
C ASP A 584 -8.11 -18.94 26.00
N GLY A 585 -9.31 -18.84 25.43
CA GLY A 585 -10.30 -17.80 25.72
C GLY A 585 -9.84 -16.34 25.51
N TRP A 586 -8.86 -16.11 24.64
CA TRP A 586 -8.66 -14.82 24.00
C TRP A 586 -9.78 -14.59 22.97
N GLU A 587 -10.28 -13.36 22.90
CA GLU A 587 -11.33 -12.93 21.97
C GLU A 587 -10.68 -12.02 20.92
N PRO A 588 -10.45 -12.50 19.69
CA PRO A 588 -9.86 -11.71 18.62
C PRO A 588 -10.90 -10.88 17.85
N ALA A 589 -10.43 -9.75 17.32
CA ALA A 589 -11.01 -9.05 16.17
C ALA A 589 -9.83 -8.68 15.26
N GLY A 590 -9.83 -9.18 14.01
CA GLY A 590 -8.69 -9.09 13.09
C GLY A 590 -7.53 -10.06 13.39
N PHE A 591 -7.19 -10.29 14.66
CA PHE A 591 -6.12 -11.24 15.03
C PHE A 591 -6.48 -12.69 14.66
N ILE A 592 -5.48 -13.45 14.18
CA ILE A 592 -5.60 -14.88 13.92
C ILE A 592 -4.50 -15.69 14.60
N ARG A 593 -4.85 -16.91 15.02
CA ARG A 593 -3.91 -17.87 15.62
C ARG A 593 -3.47 -18.89 14.57
N HIS A 594 -2.19 -18.92 14.22
CA HIS A 594 -1.66 -19.77 13.16
C HIS A 594 -0.20 -20.18 13.40
N VAL A 595 0.35 -21.04 12.53
CA VAL A 595 1.76 -21.49 12.60
C VAL A 595 2.73 -20.76 11.64
N ASN A 596 2.27 -19.69 10.99
CA ASN A 596 3.03 -18.95 9.97
C ASN A 596 3.42 -19.82 8.76
N VAL A 597 2.47 -20.57 8.23
CA VAL A 597 2.62 -21.39 7.03
C VAL A 597 1.44 -21.15 6.11
N LEU A 598 1.72 -20.73 4.89
CA LEU A 598 0.77 -20.59 3.80
C LEU A 598 1.14 -21.51 2.62
N PRO A 599 0.15 -22.08 1.92
CA PRO A 599 0.39 -22.70 0.63
C PRO A 599 0.96 -21.68 -0.35
N GLN A 600 2.09 -22.00 -0.99
CA GLN A 600 2.60 -21.19 -2.10
C GLN A 600 2.02 -21.73 -3.41
N HIS A 601 1.31 -20.88 -4.14
CA HIS A 601 0.84 -21.13 -5.49
C HIS A 601 1.73 -20.41 -6.51
N TRP A 602 1.63 -20.83 -7.76
CA TRP A 602 2.49 -20.34 -8.84
C TRP A 602 1.67 -20.24 -10.12
N LEU A 603 1.83 -19.12 -10.80
CA LEU A 603 1.39 -18.96 -12.17
C LEU A 603 2.60 -19.05 -13.09
N VAL A 604 2.57 -20.01 -14.01
CA VAL A 604 3.58 -20.15 -15.06
C VAL A 604 2.88 -20.18 -16.40
N GLN A 605 3.24 -19.27 -17.31
CA GLN A 605 2.65 -19.22 -18.65
C GLN A 605 3.73 -19.28 -19.72
N LEU A 606 3.33 -19.73 -20.90
CA LEU A 606 4.16 -19.78 -22.09
C LEU A 606 3.47 -18.97 -23.20
N ILE A 607 4.17 -17.95 -23.67
CA ILE A 607 3.79 -17.14 -24.83
C ILE A 607 4.66 -17.57 -26.00
N LEU A 608 4.06 -18.07 -27.08
CA LEU A 608 4.76 -18.47 -28.30
C LEU A 608 4.55 -17.44 -29.41
N PHE A 609 5.63 -17.00 -30.04
CA PHE A 609 5.61 -16.07 -31.16
C PHE A 609 5.80 -16.81 -32.48
N GLY A 610 4.72 -17.40 -32.99
CA GLY A 610 4.68 -18.15 -34.24
C GLY A 610 3.85 -17.45 -35.33
N PRO A 611 3.37 -18.20 -36.34
CA PRO A 611 2.40 -17.69 -37.31
C PRO A 611 1.11 -17.14 -36.66
N GLU A 612 0.74 -17.69 -35.51
CA GLU A 612 -0.27 -17.17 -34.59
C GLU A 612 0.38 -17.09 -33.21
N THR A 613 0.21 -15.97 -32.50
CA THR A 613 0.66 -15.83 -31.12
C THR A 613 -0.28 -16.62 -30.21
N THR A 614 0.28 -17.43 -29.31
CA THR A 614 -0.52 -18.22 -28.37
C THR A 614 -0.01 -18.05 -26.94
N VAL A 615 -0.93 -17.93 -26.00
CA VAL A 615 -0.66 -17.94 -24.55
C VAL A 615 -1.20 -19.25 -23.98
N GLN A 616 -0.39 -19.95 -23.20
CA GLN A 616 -0.76 -21.20 -22.55
C GLN A 616 -0.34 -21.18 -21.08
N ARG A 617 -1.26 -21.51 -20.17
CA ARG A 617 -0.90 -21.82 -18.78
C ARG A 617 -0.24 -23.20 -18.67
N LEU A 618 0.86 -23.27 -17.93
CA LEU A 618 1.63 -24.48 -17.72
C LEU A 618 1.22 -25.12 -16.39
N GLU A 619 0.35 -26.12 -16.47
CA GLU A 619 -0.19 -26.84 -15.30
C GLU A 619 0.92 -27.53 -14.48
N LEU A 620 1.03 -27.14 -13.21
CA LEU A 620 1.98 -27.69 -12.25
C LEU A 620 1.44 -28.95 -11.55
N ASN A 621 2.36 -29.81 -11.12
CA ASN A 621 2.06 -30.91 -10.22
C ASN A 621 1.69 -30.40 -8.82
N GLU A 622 1.07 -31.26 -7.99
CA GLU A 622 0.72 -30.94 -6.59
C GLU A 622 1.93 -30.49 -5.76
N ASP A 623 3.14 -30.97 -6.09
CA ASP A 623 4.38 -30.55 -5.45
C ASP A 623 5.00 -29.28 -6.06
N ARG A 624 4.26 -28.50 -6.84
CA ARG A 624 4.72 -27.26 -7.51
C ARG A 624 5.92 -27.47 -8.44
N THR A 625 5.97 -28.62 -9.11
CA THR A 625 6.96 -28.91 -10.17
C THR A 625 6.30 -29.07 -11.52
N GLY A 626 7.05 -28.92 -12.60
CA GLY A 626 6.58 -29.27 -13.93
C GLY A 626 7.72 -29.46 -14.94
N GLU A 627 7.43 -30.18 -16.01
CA GLU A 627 8.31 -30.36 -17.17
C GLU A 627 7.46 -30.27 -18.44
N TRP A 628 7.83 -29.36 -19.35
CA TRP A 628 7.13 -29.15 -20.61
C TRP A 628 8.12 -29.02 -21.77
N VAL A 629 7.64 -29.32 -22.97
CA VAL A 629 8.39 -29.07 -24.21
C VAL A 629 7.92 -27.74 -24.78
N ILE A 630 8.83 -26.79 -24.94
CA ILE A 630 8.59 -25.56 -25.70
C ILE A 630 8.78 -25.91 -27.19
N PRO A 631 7.72 -25.88 -28.02
CA PRO A 631 7.75 -26.42 -29.37
C PRO A 631 8.36 -25.43 -30.38
N LEU A 632 9.56 -24.93 -30.09
CA LEU A 632 10.27 -23.99 -30.98
C LEU A 632 10.74 -24.68 -32.26
N ASP A 633 10.66 -23.96 -33.37
CA ASP A 633 11.17 -24.37 -34.68
C ASP A 633 11.54 -23.16 -35.55
N SER A 634 11.92 -23.38 -36.81
CA SER A 634 12.29 -22.30 -37.74
C SER A 634 11.19 -21.28 -38.08
N THR A 635 9.95 -21.50 -37.63
CA THR A 635 8.78 -20.63 -37.84
C THR A 635 8.21 -20.05 -36.55
N THR A 636 8.60 -20.61 -35.40
CA THR A 636 8.28 -20.15 -34.04
C THR A 636 9.58 -20.24 -33.25
N ASP A 637 10.46 -19.26 -33.42
CA ASP A 637 11.84 -19.29 -32.89
C ASP A 637 12.01 -18.45 -31.61
N ARG A 638 10.92 -17.84 -31.12
CA ARG A 638 10.85 -17.00 -29.93
C ARG A 638 9.70 -17.45 -29.03
N ALA A 639 9.97 -17.54 -27.74
CA ALA A 639 8.95 -17.68 -26.71
C ALA A 639 9.29 -16.84 -25.48
N VAL A 640 8.27 -16.53 -24.68
CA VAL A 640 8.42 -15.90 -23.36
C VAL A 640 7.73 -16.78 -22.34
N ILE A 641 8.44 -17.08 -21.25
CA ILE A 641 7.90 -17.76 -20.08
C ILE A 641 7.65 -16.69 -19.02
N THR A 642 6.44 -16.62 -18.50
CA THR A 642 6.10 -15.75 -17.36
C THR A 642 6.04 -16.58 -16.09
N ILE A 643 6.56 -16.04 -14.99
CA ILE A 643 6.56 -16.71 -13.67
C ILE A 643 6.11 -15.68 -12.63
N SER A 644 5.06 -16.02 -11.89
CA SER A 644 4.54 -15.20 -10.77
C SER A 644 4.30 -16.07 -9.54
N GLY A 645 4.63 -15.52 -8.36
CA GLY A 645 4.23 -16.07 -7.07
C GLY A 645 2.77 -15.70 -6.78
N LEU A 646 2.01 -16.63 -6.20
CA LEU A 646 0.64 -16.40 -5.77
C LEU A 646 0.48 -16.92 -4.34
N ALA A 647 0.44 -16.03 -3.37
CA ALA A 647 0.09 -16.32 -1.98
C ALA A 647 -0.54 -15.06 -1.40
N PRO A 648 -1.72 -15.16 -0.77
CA PRO A 648 -2.44 -13.98 -0.31
C PRO A 648 -1.73 -13.32 0.88
N VAL A 649 -1.85 -11.99 0.98
CA VAL A 649 -1.47 -11.14 2.14
C VAL A 649 0.04 -11.05 2.44
N THR A 650 0.83 -12.07 2.11
CA THR A 650 2.26 -12.10 2.40
C THR A 650 3.07 -11.21 1.46
N THR A 651 4.05 -10.51 2.01
CA THR A 651 5.09 -9.77 1.27
C THR A 651 6.40 -10.56 1.17
N GLU A 652 6.41 -11.81 1.64
CA GLU A 652 7.59 -12.66 1.52
C GLU A 652 7.80 -13.09 0.06
N MET A 653 9.07 -13.07 -0.36
CA MET A 653 9.50 -13.42 -1.71
C MET A 653 9.37 -14.92 -2.01
N ALA A 654 8.69 -15.27 -3.10
CA ALA A 654 8.55 -16.65 -3.55
C ALA A 654 9.84 -17.13 -4.24
N SER A 655 10.47 -18.19 -3.72
CA SER A 655 11.68 -18.77 -4.32
C SER A 655 11.37 -19.87 -5.33
N TYR A 656 12.05 -19.87 -6.49
CA TYR A 656 11.92 -20.90 -7.52
C TYR A 656 13.24 -21.27 -8.22
N HIS A 657 13.20 -22.35 -8.98
CA HIS A 657 14.27 -22.84 -9.85
C HIS A 657 13.70 -23.25 -11.21
N TYR A 658 14.46 -23.01 -12.27
CA TYR A 658 14.17 -23.55 -13.59
C TYR A 658 15.39 -24.09 -14.33
N GLU A 659 15.13 -25.04 -15.23
CA GLU A 659 16.10 -25.51 -16.21
C GLU A 659 15.53 -25.35 -17.62
N ILE A 660 16.36 -24.90 -18.56
CA ILE A 660 16.05 -24.88 -19.99
C ILE A 660 17.11 -25.66 -20.73
N ILE A 661 16.73 -26.78 -21.35
CA ILE A 661 17.66 -27.70 -22.01
C ILE A 661 17.23 -27.98 -23.46
N PRO A 662 18.18 -28.15 -24.40
CA PRO A 662 17.84 -28.62 -25.75
C PRO A 662 17.27 -30.04 -25.70
N GLN A 663 16.23 -30.31 -26.49
CA GLN A 663 15.57 -31.61 -26.56
C GLN A 663 16.42 -32.71 -27.23
#